data_AF-A0A3B8LS01-F1
#
_entry.id   AF-A0A3B8LS01-F1
#
_cell.length_a   1.000
_cell.length_b   1.000
_cell.length_c   1.000
_cell.angle_alpha   90.00
_cell.angle_beta   90.00
_cell.angle_gamma   90.00
#
_symmetry.space_group_name_H-M   'P 1'
#
loop_
_entity.id
_entity.type
_entity.pdbx_description
1 polymer ?
#
loop_
_entity_poly.entity_id
_entity_poly.type
_entity_poly.pdbx_seq_one_letter_code
_entity_poly.pdbx_strand_id
1 'polypeptide(L)'
;MTLRFIPPVPRRSLTQAFHANRHLWVRVTTLLIGLGLQATAGETPITVTEPTGVARADWPVTSGIPLPRGQVRHARHSALFDSDGKQVPLQAEVLGRWPDGSIRWLLIDFQATLAPHQSRRYVLRHGPGVTRKPVPGPPLIISLGSPENRIVPLLKTGPLRIQLAADRFRLLDHVSLDRNGDGRFSDDERLTDDRASGIELVDSRGRRFRADLSLSTWTIEQHGPLRACVRIEGQHGNSDEGTKFRYVVRLHVFRGRPFFRFDYTFINDDPDTLMSRFHSLEVVCSTRERGDRLILSGKPSKPSRLFQLDDQQFRLGDKLTRGHANGWAAVAGPHGGIALGVREFWQNWPKSLEVKPGELRIGLCPDFAKGQYDGRPLKEEVKHYYYLRDGVYTVKIGVAKTHRVWAMPFDGPPQPNSLGDFFRAAEQPLLAQCTPAHVTATGVLGTAPPADPRKYHGYDGWLDQMFTKHLDAQQSNRENGMLNFGDWYHVEKFGGGWGNQEYDTSHCFFVQYLRTGDRRYFDRARQGADHLMDVDVVHAVNRHIRGLDHHGQPQPGHIWTHSVGHTGGYYDRAPLEAAWWYQLGMLQNRGHLWLGGLFDDYLLTGNRRALDVARLAADRVASEGGRYSDHLREIGWPLNLLMTAWEATGEDRYLVAAHRHWHMLRDHLNPKRGWVVMLAYGHCSMKSTSQRCRGQ
;
A
#
# COMPACT_ATOMS: atom_id res chain seq x y z
N MET A 1 -16.19 41.58 -28.47
CA MET A 1 -16.94 42.78 -28.07
C MET A 1 -17.02 42.81 -26.54
N THR A 2 -16.24 43.72 -25.95
CA THR A 2 -16.40 44.40 -24.63
C THR A 2 -16.83 43.62 -23.39
N LEU A 3 -15.83 43.31 -22.54
CA LEU A 3 -15.93 43.17 -21.08
C LEU A 3 -16.14 44.56 -20.42
N ARG A 4 -16.99 44.65 -19.38
CA ARG A 4 -17.14 45.85 -18.54
C ARG A 4 -16.70 45.57 -17.10
N PHE A 5 -15.81 46.45 -16.61
CA PHE A 5 -15.29 46.57 -15.25
C PHE A 5 -16.30 47.26 -14.31
N ILE A 6 -16.27 46.90 -13.02
CA ILE A 6 -16.96 47.60 -11.91
C ILE A 6 -15.89 48.19 -10.96
N PRO A 7 -15.94 49.48 -10.59
CA PRO A 7 -15.00 50.11 -9.64
C PRO A 7 -15.52 50.13 -8.17
N PRO A 8 -14.64 50.41 -7.17
CA PRO A 8 -14.93 50.24 -5.75
C PRO A 8 -15.51 51.49 -5.05
N VAL A 9 -16.21 51.26 -3.93
CA VAL A 9 -16.90 52.27 -3.09
C VAL A 9 -16.00 52.72 -1.92
N PRO A 10 -15.94 54.03 -1.55
CA PRO A 10 -15.01 54.56 -0.57
C PRO A 10 -15.53 54.56 0.89
N ARG A 11 -14.57 54.49 1.83
CA ARG A 11 -14.74 54.65 3.28
C ARG A 11 -14.94 56.12 3.67
N ARG A 12 -15.84 56.41 4.62
CA ARG A 12 -15.88 57.68 5.37
C ARG A 12 -15.79 57.44 6.88
N SER A 13 -14.87 58.18 7.50
CA SER A 13 -14.68 58.39 8.93
C SER A 13 -15.71 59.36 9.48
N LEU A 14 -16.13 59.21 10.74
CA LEU A 14 -16.67 60.32 11.54
C LEU A 14 -16.34 60.10 13.02
N THR A 15 -15.71 61.10 13.62
CA THR A 15 -15.38 61.26 15.03
C THR A 15 -16.33 62.30 15.66
N GLN A 16 -16.69 62.03 16.92
CA GLN A 16 -17.00 62.96 18.02
C GLN A 16 -18.39 63.64 18.18
N ALA A 17 -19.01 63.27 19.33
CA ALA A 17 -19.40 64.09 20.49
C ALA A 17 -20.91 64.40 20.71
N PHE A 18 -21.46 63.97 21.86
CA PHE A 18 -21.71 64.78 23.07
C PHE A 18 -22.45 63.99 24.20
N HIS A 19 -21.93 64.14 25.43
CA HIS A 19 -22.51 64.09 26.81
C HIS A 19 -23.99 63.71 27.04
N ALA A 20 -24.46 63.18 28.18
CA ALA A 20 -23.93 62.67 29.46
C ALA A 20 -25.13 62.13 30.27
N ASN A 21 -24.96 61.08 31.09
CA ASN A 21 -25.57 61.01 32.43
C ASN A 21 -24.94 59.91 33.30
N ARG A 22 -24.73 60.25 34.57
CA ARG A 22 -23.89 59.59 35.58
C ARG A 22 -24.64 58.54 36.42
N HIS A 23 -23.81 57.76 37.15
CA HIS A 23 -24.10 56.88 38.31
C HIS A 23 -24.48 55.44 37.91
N LEU A 24 -23.87 54.35 38.39
CA LEU A 24 -23.14 54.05 39.62
C LEU A 24 -22.25 52.82 39.36
N TRP A 25 -20.92 52.91 39.55
CA TRP A 25 -20.00 51.77 39.41
C TRP A 25 -19.62 51.24 40.81
N VAL A 26 -20.06 50.01 41.12
CA VAL A 26 -19.42 49.18 42.16
C VAL A 26 -18.35 48.34 41.47
N ARG A 27 -17.10 48.53 41.89
CA ARG A 27 -15.93 47.77 41.44
C ARG A 27 -16.01 46.34 41.97
N VAL A 28 -16.26 45.36 41.10
CA VAL A 28 -15.81 43.98 41.32
C VAL A 28 -14.51 43.81 40.55
N THR A 29 -13.39 43.90 41.25
CA THR A 29 -12.07 43.56 40.73
C THR A 29 -11.99 42.05 40.63
N THR A 30 -12.38 41.47 39.49
CA THR A 30 -12.10 40.06 39.21
C THR A 30 -10.62 39.94 38.91
N LEU A 31 -9.88 39.47 39.90
CA LEU A 31 -8.50 39.01 39.79
C LEU A 31 -8.48 37.81 38.83
N LEU A 32 -8.22 38.06 37.54
CA LEU A 32 -7.86 37.01 36.57
C LEU A 32 -6.47 36.51 36.95
N ILE A 33 -6.42 35.60 37.94
CA ILE A 33 -5.27 34.72 38.12
C ILE A 33 -5.23 33.87 36.84
N GLY A 34 -4.35 34.25 35.93
CA GLY A 34 -3.88 33.39 34.87
C GLY A 34 -3.16 32.20 35.49
N LEU A 35 -3.93 31.22 35.95
CA LEU A 35 -3.48 29.83 35.98
C LEU A 35 -3.25 29.45 34.53
N GLY A 36 -2.05 29.77 34.04
CA GLY A 36 -1.47 29.06 32.93
C GLY A 36 -1.45 27.60 33.35
N LEU A 37 -2.50 26.86 32.99
CA LEU A 37 -2.41 25.42 32.82
C LEU A 37 -1.23 25.23 31.86
N GLN A 38 -0.04 24.98 32.42
CA GLN A 38 1.00 24.30 31.68
C GLN A 38 0.35 22.99 31.25
N ALA A 39 -0.20 22.98 30.04
CA ALA A 39 -0.74 21.78 29.44
C ALA A 39 0.40 20.78 29.48
N THR A 40 0.29 19.79 30.37
CA THR A 40 1.30 18.76 30.52
C THR A 40 1.41 18.04 29.18
N ALA A 41 2.65 17.74 28.77
CA ALA A 41 2.88 16.99 27.55
C ALA A 41 2.08 15.68 27.62
N GLY A 42 1.27 15.41 26.59
CA GLY A 42 0.60 14.13 26.43
C GLY A 42 1.64 13.04 26.21
N GLU A 43 1.42 11.88 26.80
CA GLU A 43 2.27 10.70 26.61
C GLU A 43 1.47 9.60 25.92
N THR A 44 2.09 8.96 24.94
CA THR A 44 1.52 7.82 24.23
C THR A 44 2.49 6.65 24.33
N PRO A 45 2.18 5.64 25.16
CA PRO A 45 2.97 4.43 25.27
C PRO A 45 2.94 3.65 23.96
N ILE A 46 4.12 3.18 23.54
CA ILE A 46 4.34 2.41 22.32
C ILE A 46 5.14 1.16 22.68
N THR A 47 4.76 0.03 22.11
CA THR A 47 5.54 -1.21 22.18
C THR A 47 5.98 -1.60 20.78
N VAL A 48 7.24 -2.03 20.64
CA VAL A 48 7.75 -2.67 19.42
C VAL A 48 8.18 -4.08 19.77
N THR A 49 7.69 -5.06 19.02
CA THR A 49 8.00 -6.48 19.21
C THR A 49 8.67 -7.05 17.97
N GLU A 50 9.74 -7.82 18.15
CA GLU A 50 10.42 -8.55 17.08
C GLU A 50 9.64 -9.86 16.77
N PRO A 51 9.06 -10.02 15.57
CA PRO A 51 8.12 -11.11 15.33
C PRO A 51 8.73 -12.35 14.67
N THR A 52 9.99 -12.30 14.24
CA THR A 52 10.58 -13.32 13.34
C THR A 52 11.66 -14.20 13.97
N GLY A 53 12.03 -13.96 15.22
CA GLY A 53 13.06 -14.72 15.92
C GLY A 53 14.48 -14.39 15.44
N VAL A 54 14.69 -13.21 14.85
CA VAL A 54 16.00 -12.74 14.39
C VAL A 54 16.34 -11.41 15.04
N ALA A 55 17.61 -11.23 15.38
CA ALA A 55 18.07 -9.97 15.94
C ALA A 55 17.86 -8.83 14.92
N ARG A 56 17.36 -7.70 15.40
CA ARG A 56 17.23 -6.47 14.63
C ARG A 56 18.27 -5.50 15.13
N ALA A 57 19.22 -5.14 14.26
CA ALA A 57 20.10 -4.03 14.53
C ALA A 57 19.47 -2.79 13.91
N ASP A 58 18.95 -1.93 14.78
CA ASP A 58 18.85 -0.51 14.45
C ASP A 58 17.90 -0.32 13.22
N TRP A 59 16.88 -1.18 13.19
CA TRP A 59 16.03 -1.50 12.05
C TRP A 59 14.90 -0.48 11.90
N PRO A 60 14.49 -0.10 10.67
CA PRO A 60 13.44 0.88 10.46
C PRO A 60 12.09 0.43 11.02
N VAL A 61 11.46 1.30 11.80
CA VAL A 61 10.09 1.18 12.29
C VAL A 61 9.30 2.35 11.71
N THR A 62 8.21 2.04 11.02
CA THR A 62 7.28 3.03 10.46
C THR A 62 5.87 2.64 10.89
N SER A 63 5.18 3.51 11.63
CA SER A 63 3.78 3.27 12.01
C SER A 63 3.02 4.57 12.23
N GLY A 64 1.74 4.58 11.91
CA GLY A 64 0.80 5.64 12.23
C GLY A 64 0.32 5.52 13.66
N ILE A 65 0.49 6.59 14.43
CA ILE A 65 0.10 6.66 15.83
C ILE A 65 -1.16 7.54 15.94
N PRO A 66 -2.27 7.01 16.47
CA PRO A 66 -3.47 7.81 16.69
C PRO A 66 -3.27 8.72 17.91
N LEU A 67 -3.67 9.98 17.75
CA LEU A 67 -3.56 11.01 18.79
C LEU A 67 -4.93 11.60 19.12
N PRO A 68 -5.22 11.87 20.41
CA PRO A 68 -6.52 12.41 20.79
C PRO A 68 -6.74 13.82 20.25
N ARG A 69 -8.03 14.11 19.98
CA ARG A 69 -8.48 15.43 19.53
C ARG A 69 -8.03 16.54 20.48
N GLY A 70 -7.57 17.65 19.91
CA GLY A 70 -7.17 18.86 20.61
C GLY A 70 -5.77 18.85 21.23
N GLN A 71 -5.06 17.71 21.27
CA GLN A 71 -3.81 17.61 22.04
C GLN A 71 -2.57 18.17 21.34
N VAL A 72 -2.39 17.91 20.04
CA VAL A 72 -1.22 18.38 19.30
C VAL A 72 -1.59 18.85 17.89
N ARG A 73 -1.03 19.99 17.45
CA ARG A 73 -1.31 20.61 16.15
C ARG A 73 -0.17 20.49 15.14
N HIS A 74 1.07 20.39 15.62
CA HIS A 74 2.27 20.34 14.77
C HIS A 74 3.17 19.16 15.16
N ALA A 75 3.64 18.41 14.15
CA ALA A 75 4.50 17.24 14.34
C ALA A 75 5.86 17.57 14.97
N ARG A 76 6.34 18.82 14.91
CA ARG A 76 7.59 19.24 15.58
C ARG A 76 7.50 19.17 17.11
N HIS A 77 6.28 19.20 17.66
CA HIS A 77 6.00 19.09 19.09
C HIS A 77 5.81 17.64 19.51
N SER A 78 6.62 16.74 18.96
CA SER A 78 6.65 15.33 19.35
C SER A 78 8.07 14.78 19.40
N ALA A 79 8.32 13.95 20.40
CA ALA A 79 9.61 13.32 20.68
C ALA A 79 9.40 11.91 21.21
N LEU A 80 10.26 10.98 20.77
CA LEU A 80 10.22 9.59 21.20
C LEU A 80 11.28 9.36 22.27
N PHE A 81 10.96 8.59 23.30
CA PHE A 81 11.86 8.20 24.38
C PHE A 81 11.86 6.69 24.53
N ASP A 82 13.01 6.09 24.85
CA ASP A 82 13.12 4.68 25.20
C ASP A 82 12.75 4.42 26.67
N SER A 83 12.86 3.15 27.09
CA SER A 83 12.62 2.71 28.47
C SER A 83 13.49 3.40 29.52
N ASP A 84 14.64 3.92 29.13
CA ASP A 84 15.63 4.54 30.02
C ASP A 84 15.43 6.07 30.08
N GLY A 85 14.38 6.60 29.43
CA GLY A 85 14.08 8.02 29.35
C GLY A 85 14.99 8.79 28.39
N LYS A 86 15.79 8.09 27.56
CA LYS A 86 16.65 8.72 26.56
C LYS A 86 15.85 9.01 25.30
N GLN A 87 16.03 10.21 24.75
CA GLN A 87 15.38 10.60 23.52
C GLN A 87 15.95 9.82 22.32
N VAL A 88 15.07 9.20 21.55
CA VAL A 88 15.37 8.44 20.34
C VAL A 88 15.19 9.36 19.12
N PRO A 89 16.09 9.31 18.12
CA PRO A 89 15.88 9.98 16.84
C PRO A 89 14.50 9.68 16.27
N LEU A 90 13.76 10.73 15.91
CA LEU A 90 12.40 10.61 15.42
C LEU A 90 12.23 11.45 14.14
N GLN A 91 11.58 10.86 13.15
CA GLN A 91 10.98 11.55 12.04
C GLN A 91 9.46 11.41 12.18
N ALA A 92 8.71 12.48 11.90
CA ALA A 92 7.27 12.41 12.02
C ALA A 92 6.56 13.27 10.98
N GLU A 93 5.45 12.76 10.48
CA GLU A 93 4.64 13.34 9.41
C GLU A 93 3.16 13.27 9.80
N VAL A 94 2.39 14.31 9.50
CA VAL A 94 0.95 14.32 9.76
C VAL A 94 0.24 13.60 8.62
N LEU A 95 -0.47 12.51 8.92
CA LEU A 95 -1.23 11.76 7.91
C LEU A 95 -2.68 12.20 7.81
N GLY A 96 -3.29 12.56 8.96
CA GLY A 96 -4.69 12.96 9.04
C GLY A 96 -4.95 13.88 10.23
N ARG A 97 -6.02 14.68 10.15
CA ARG A 97 -6.39 15.69 11.16
C ARG A 97 -7.83 15.51 11.62
N TRP A 98 -8.07 15.92 12.86
CA TRP A 98 -9.42 16.14 13.37
C TRP A 98 -10.01 17.43 12.77
N PRO A 99 -11.35 17.60 12.77
CA PRO A 99 -11.99 18.82 12.28
C PRO A 99 -11.56 20.11 12.99
N ASP A 100 -11.04 20.04 14.22
CA ASP A 100 -10.49 21.20 14.93
C ASP A 100 -9.05 21.56 14.51
N GLY A 101 -8.47 20.83 13.55
CA GLY A 101 -7.12 21.00 13.03
C GLY A 101 -6.00 20.31 13.84
N SER A 102 -6.31 19.68 14.98
CA SER A 102 -5.36 18.83 15.70
C SER A 102 -5.03 17.56 14.92
N ILE A 103 -3.87 16.96 15.19
CA ILE A 103 -3.40 15.75 14.51
C ILE A 103 -4.23 14.56 14.99
N ARG A 104 -4.83 13.82 14.04
CA ARG A 104 -5.55 12.56 14.30
C ARG A 104 -4.62 11.36 14.16
N TRP A 105 -3.79 11.36 13.11
CA TRP A 105 -2.81 10.32 12.82
C TRP A 105 -1.44 10.94 12.55
N LEU A 106 -0.44 10.50 13.31
CA LEU A 106 0.95 10.90 13.16
C LEU A 106 1.78 9.70 12.70
N LEU A 107 2.32 9.73 11.49
CA LEU A 107 3.33 8.76 11.07
C LEU A 107 4.60 9.03 11.87
N ILE A 108 5.16 8.00 12.49
CA ILE A 108 6.49 8.03 13.08
C ILE A 108 7.43 7.12 12.30
N ASP A 109 8.63 7.60 12.02
CA ASP A 109 9.74 6.80 11.53
C ASP A 109 10.89 6.90 12.55
N PHE A 110 11.37 5.75 13.03
CA PHE A 110 12.55 5.65 13.89
C PHE A 110 13.27 4.31 13.65
N GLN A 111 14.37 4.08 14.37
CA GLN A 111 15.15 2.85 14.26
C GLN A 111 15.23 2.16 15.62
N ALA A 112 15.04 0.84 15.64
CA ALA A 112 15.00 0.05 16.87
C ALA A 112 15.96 -1.14 16.81
N THR A 113 16.70 -1.34 17.90
CA THR A 113 17.52 -2.54 18.11
C THR A 113 16.82 -3.48 19.08
N LEU A 114 16.64 -4.73 18.67
CA LEU A 114 15.90 -5.76 19.38
C LEU A 114 16.61 -7.11 19.26
N ALA A 115 16.70 -7.85 20.37
CA ALA A 115 17.03 -9.28 20.34
C ALA A 115 15.87 -10.10 19.74
N PRO A 116 16.10 -11.36 19.31
CA PRO A 116 15.04 -12.26 18.87
C PRO A 116 13.85 -12.29 19.83
N HIS A 117 12.63 -12.12 19.31
CA HIS A 117 11.38 -12.10 20.10
C HIS A 117 11.28 -11.04 21.21
N GLN A 118 12.22 -10.09 21.26
CA GLN A 118 12.20 -9.04 22.28
C GLN A 118 11.05 -8.07 22.02
N SER A 119 10.39 -7.64 23.10
CA SER A 119 9.51 -6.48 23.12
C SER A 119 10.17 -5.33 23.86
N ARG A 120 10.18 -4.13 23.28
CA ARG A 120 10.72 -2.91 23.89
C ARG A 120 9.66 -1.81 23.94
N ARG A 121 9.61 -1.11 25.07
CA ARG A 121 8.69 0.01 25.30
C ARG A 121 9.36 1.33 24.92
N TYR A 122 8.56 2.21 24.35
CA TYR A 122 8.88 3.58 24.03
C TYR A 122 7.73 4.49 24.49
N VAL A 123 8.01 5.77 24.65
CA VAL A 123 6.99 6.78 24.96
C VAL A 123 7.10 7.91 23.96
N LEU A 124 6.02 8.12 23.19
CA LEU A 124 5.87 9.31 22.36
C LEU A 124 5.30 10.43 23.24
N ARG A 125 6.13 11.40 23.59
CA ARG A 125 5.68 12.64 24.23
C ARG A 125 5.27 13.63 23.15
N HIS A 126 4.17 14.33 23.37
CA HIS A 126 3.67 15.35 22.45
C HIS A 126 2.95 16.49 23.17
N GLY A 127 2.84 17.64 22.49
CA GLY A 127 2.19 18.83 23.03
C GLY A 127 3.16 19.99 23.32
N PRO A 128 2.65 21.08 23.92
CA PRO A 128 3.44 22.29 24.18
C PRO A 128 4.70 21.99 25.00
N GLY A 129 5.83 22.60 24.61
CA GLY A 129 7.12 22.41 25.32
C GLY A 129 7.89 21.13 24.94
N VAL A 130 7.29 20.19 24.21
CA VAL A 130 8.03 19.03 23.69
C VAL A 130 8.86 19.46 22.48
N THR A 131 10.17 19.26 22.57
CA THR A 131 11.12 19.54 21.48
C THR A 131 11.88 18.30 21.05
N ARG A 132 11.95 18.07 19.75
CA ARG A 132 12.73 16.99 19.17
C ARG A 132 14.20 17.40 19.01
N LYS A 133 15.12 16.55 19.48
CA LYS A 133 16.55 16.74 19.18
C LYS A 133 16.84 16.47 17.70
N PRO A 134 17.76 17.24 17.07
CA PRO A 134 18.31 16.89 15.76
C PRO A 134 18.91 15.49 15.77
N VAL A 135 18.83 14.80 14.64
CA VAL A 135 19.41 13.45 14.49
C VAL A 135 20.91 13.57 14.20
N PRO A 136 21.79 13.00 15.05
CA PRO A 136 23.25 13.15 14.93
C PRO A 136 23.82 12.39 13.73
N GLY A 137 25.04 12.78 13.30
CA GLY A 137 25.77 12.17 12.18
C GLY A 137 25.46 12.80 10.82
N PRO A 138 25.99 12.25 9.71
CA PRO A 138 25.74 12.78 8.36
C PRO A 138 24.26 12.65 7.98
N PRO A 139 23.69 13.62 7.25
CA PRO A 139 22.28 13.61 6.88
C PRO A 139 21.97 12.55 5.82
N LEU A 140 20.70 12.14 5.74
CA LEU A 140 20.16 11.43 4.59
C LEU A 140 20.01 12.42 3.42
N ILE A 141 20.76 12.19 2.34
CA ILE A 141 20.80 13.10 1.19
C ILE A 141 19.97 12.49 0.07
N ILE A 142 19.03 13.28 -0.47
CA ILE A 142 18.43 13.06 -1.78
C ILE A 142 18.61 14.32 -2.60
N SER A 143 19.17 14.16 -3.79
CA SER A 143 19.19 15.19 -4.81
C SER A 143 18.56 14.63 -6.07
N LEU A 144 17.42 15.18 -6.48
CA LEU A 144 16.93 15.02 -7.84
C LEU A 144 17.61 16.09 -8.68
N GLY A 145 18.25 15.70 -9.78
CA GLY A 145 18.91 16.64 -10.68
C GLY A 145 17.95 17.65 -11.33
N SER A 146 18.48 18.69 -11.99
CA SER A 146 17.72 19.44 -12.99
C SER A 146 17.85 18.77 -14.37
N PRO A 147 16.82 18.83 -15.22
CA PRO A 147 16.87 18.33 -16.60
C PRO A 147 17.99 18.99 -17.44
N GLU A 148 18.37 20.22 -17.08
CA GLU A 148 19.30 21.06 -17.83
C GLU A 148 20.77 20.61 -17.67
N ASN A 149 21.12 19.91 -16.59
CA ASN A 149 22.51 19.58 -16.26
C ASN A 149 22.85 18.07 -16.27
N ARG A 150 21.98 17.20 -16.80
CA ARG A 150 22.15 15.72 -16.75
C ARG A 150 22.56 15.22 -15.35
N ILE A 151 22.04 15.84 -14.29
CA ILE A 151 22.40 15.48 -12.93
C ILE A 151 21.71 14.16 -12.58
N VAL A 152 22.51 13.16 -12.25
CA VAL A 152 22.13 11.81 -11.83
C VAL A 152 21.48 11.87 -10.45
N PRO A 153 20.18 11.52 -10.25
CA PRO A 153 19.61 11.34 -8.94
C PRO A 153 20.55 10.61 -7.97
N LEU A 154 20.80 11.26 -6.83
CA LEU A 154 21.76 10.79 -5.83
C LEU A 154 21.04 10.56 -4.50
N LEU A 155 21.12 9.34 -3.98
CA LEU A 155 20.68 9.00 -2.63
C LEU A 155 21.89 8.57 -1.80
N LYS A 156 22.12 9.18 -0.64
CA LYS A 156 23.17 8.78 0.31
C LYS A 156 22.62 8.59 1.71
N THR A 157 22.89 7.45 2.32
CA THR A 157 22.41 7.11 3.67
C THR A 157 23.46 7.28 4.77
N GLY A 158 24.71 7.53 4.41
CA GLY A 158 25.87 7.23 5.26
C GLY A 158 26.69 6.15 4.55
N PRO A 159 26.50 4.86 4.88
CA PRO A 159 27.28 3.77 4.27
C PRO A 159 26.90 3.44 2.82
N LEU A 160 25.73 3.88 2.33
CA LEU A 160 25.23 3.55 1.00
C LEU A 160 25.13 4.79 0.11
N ARG A 161 25.56 4.66 -1.15
CA ARG A 161 25.27 5.58 -2.24
C ARG A 161 24.53 4.86 -3.37
N ILE A 162 23.41 5.43 -3.81
CA ILE A 162 22.70 5.02 -5.03
C ILE A 162 22.73 6.20 -6.00
N GLN A 163 23.24 5.96 -7.20
CA GLN A 163 23.19 6.87 -8.35
C GLN A 163 22.28 6.25 -9.41
N LEU A 164 21.35 7.02 -9.97
CA LEU A 164 20.45 6.55 -11.03
C LEU A 164 20.40 7.59 -12.16
N ALA A 165 20.32 7.16 -13.42
CA ALA A 165 20.16 8.08 -14.54
C ALA A 165 18.68 8.40 -14.78
N ALA A 166 18.32 9.68 -14.80
CA ALA A 166 16.93 10.11 -14.99
C ALA A 166 16.46 9.99 -16.45
N ASP A 167 17.38 10.13 -17.41
CA ASP A 167 17.13 10.04 -18.85
C ASP A 167 17.14 8.59 -19.37
N ARG A 168 17.77 7.67 -18.64
CA ARG A 168 17.79 6.22 -18.91
C ARG A 168 17.64 5.45 -17.61
N PHE A 169 16.39 5.32 -17.14
CA PHE A 169 16.14 4.71 -15.85
C PHE A 169 16.43 3.21 -15.86
N ARG A 170 17.48 2.82 -15.14
CA ARG A 170 17.81 1.44 -14.82
C ARG A 170 17.94 1.29 -13.33
N LEU A 171 17.13 0.40 -12.79
CA LEU A 171 17.10 0.10 -11.36
C LEU A 171 18.36 -0.72 -11.01
N LEU A 172 19.06 -0.33 -9.94
CA LEU A 172 20.29 -0.98 -9.41
C LEU A 172 21.59 -0.68 -10.16
N ASP A 173 21.62 0.27 -11.10
CA ASP A 173 22.80 0.62 -11.91
C ASP A 173 24.07 0.94 -11.11
N HIS A 174 24.02 1.96 -10.24
CA HIS A 174 25.18 2.45 -9.51
C HIS A 174 24.91 2.40 -8.01
N VAL A 175 25.24 1.26 -7.40
CA VAL A 175 25.20 1.08 -5.95
C VAL A 175 26.64 1.00 -5.45
N SER A 176 26.98 1.81 -4.45
CA SER A 176 28.29 1.82 -3.81
C SER A 176 28.15 1.72 -2.29
N LEU A 177 29.10 1.04 -1.65
CA LEU A 177 29.24 1.02 -0.19
C LEU A 177 30.52 1.75 0.22
N ASP A 178 30.42 2.65 1.19
CA ASP A 178 31.57 3.27 1.83
C ASP A 178 32.21 2.24 2.77
N ARG A 179 33.23 1.54 2.26
CA ARG A 179 33.87 0.40 2.95
C ARG A 179 34.98 0.88 3.87
N ASN A 180 35.63 1.99 3.54
CA ASN A 180 36.71 2.55 4.34
C ASN A 180 36.21 3.53 5.43
N GLY A 181 34.93 3.94 5.38
CA GLY A 181 34.29 4.81 6.35
C GLY A 181 34.70 6.28 6.23
N ASP A 182 35.27 6.71 5.10
CA ASP A 182 35.77 8.07 4.89
C ASP A 182 34.69 9.05 4.40
N GLY A 183 33.47 8.57 4.14
CA GLY A 183 32.33 9.34 3.64
C GLY A 183 32.42 9.72 2.16
N ARG A 184 33.46 9.27 1.46
CA ARG A 184 33.64 9.33 0.02
C ARG A 184 33.26 7.96 -0.55
N PHE A 185 33.10 7.94 -1.87
CA PHE A 185 32.67 6.74 -2.57
C PHE A 185 33.49 6.65 -3.86
N SER A 186 34.69 6.09 -3.72
CA SER A 186 35.62 5.90 -4.83
C SER A 186 35.10 4.85 -5.81
N ASP A 187 35.74 4.75 -6.96
CA ASP A 187 35.27 3.89 -8.05
C ASP A 187 35.38 2.39 -7.68
N ASP A 188 36.37 2.02 -6.87
CA ASP A 188 36.55 0.66 -6.35
C ASP A 188 35.45 0.24 -5.36
N GLU A 189 34.74 1.18 -4.75
CA GLU A 189 33.64 0.95 -3.79
C GLU A 189 32.27 0.72 -4.46
N ARG A 190 32.24 0.78 -5.79
CA ARG A 190 31.05 0.49 -6.60
C ARG A 190 30.85 -1.02 -6.74
N LEU A 191 29.64 -1.49 -6.41
CA LEU A 191 29.28 -2.90 -6.39
C LEU A 191 28.49 -3.33 -7.62
N THR A 192 27.68 -2.44 -8.20
CA THR A 192 26.87 -2.72 -9.40
C THR A 192 27.31 -1.90 -10.60
N ASP A 193 26.98 -2.35 -11.81
CA ASP A 193 27.25 -1.62 -13.04
C ASP A 193 26.06 -1.47 -13.99
N ASP A 194 26.29 -0.86 -15.16
CA ASP A 194 25.27 -0.49 -16.15
C ASP A 194 25.16 -1.48 -17.33
N ARG A 195 25.74 -2.68 -17.21
CA ARG A 195 25.65 -3.72 -18.24
C ARG A 195 24.25 -4.31 -18.33
N ALA A 196 23.55 -4.43 -17.20
CA ALA A 196 22.17 -4.83 -17.16
C ALA A 196 21.24 -3.69 -17.62
N SER A 197 20.11 -4.06 -18.21
CA SER A 197 19.05 -3.16 -18.64
C SER A 197 18.10 -2.71 -17.53
N GLY A 198 18.27 -3.21 -16.31
CA GLY A 198 17.43 -2.89 -15.16
C GLY A 198 16.08 -3.61 -15.17
N ILE A 199 15.10 -3.11 -15.94
CA ILE A 199 13.72 -3.65 -15.94
C ILE A 199 13.31 -4.02 -17.36
N GLU A 200 12.95 -5.28 -17.57
CA GLU A 200 12.64 -5.85 -18.88
C GLU A 200 11.26 -6.50 -18.90
N LEU A 201 10.45 -6.20 -19.92
CA LEU A 201 9.20 -6.86 -20.24
C LEU A 201 9.31 -7.52 -21.62
N VAL A 202 8.92 -8.78 -21.73
CA VAL A 202 8.83 -9.50 -23.02
C VAL A 202 7.38 -9.77 -23.34
N ASP A 203 6.89 -9.24 -24.45
CA ASP A 203 5.51 -9.47 -24.87
C ASP A 203 5.31 -10.86 -25.47
N SER A 204 4.06 -11.22 -25.77
CA SER A 204 3.71 -12.53 -26.35
C SER A 204 4.22 -12.76 -27.79
N ARG A 205 4.81 -11.74 -28.44
CA ARG A 205 5.48 -11.86 -29.74
C ARG A 205 7.01 -11.96 -29.60
N GLY A 206 7.53 -12.01 -28.37
CA GLY A 206 8.96 -12.04 -28.08
C GLY A 206 9.66 -10.68 -28.17
N ARG A 207 8.91 -9.57 -28.32
CA ARG A 207 9.47 -8.22 -28.39
C ARG A 207 9.82 -7.75 -26.98
N ARG A 208 10.99 -7.13 -26.84
CA ARG A 208 11.51 -6.65 -25.55
C ARG A 208 11.22 -5.17 -25.37
N PHE A 209 10.60 -4.84 -24.25
CA PHE A 209 10.37 -3.48 -23.78
C PHE A 209 11.18 -3.26 -22.50
N ARG A 210 11.75 -2.08 -22.32
CA ARG A 210 12.66 -1.77 -21.19
C ARG A 210 12.37 -0.41 -20.59
N ALA A 211 12.56 -0.28 -19.29
CA ALA A 211 12.35 1.00 -18.61
C ALA A 211 13.37 2.07 -19.06
N ASP A 212 14.59 1.67 -19.42
CA ASP A 212 15.67 2.57 -19.83
C ASP A 212 15.49 3.18 -21.24
N LEU A 213 14.47 2.72 -21.97
CA LEU A 213 14.10 3.20 -23.30
C LEU A 213 12.89 4.16 -23.27
N SER A 214 12.44 4.59 -22.09
CA SER A 214 11.42 5.63 -21.95
C SER A 214 11.83 6.69 -20.92
N LEU A 215 11.23 7.87 -21.04
CA LEU A 215 11.39 8.92 -20.04
C LEU A 215 10.64 8.56 -18.75
N SER A 216 11.21 8.97 -17.63
CA SER A 216 10.60 8.79 -16.32
C SER A 216 10.44 10.12 -15.57
N THR A 217 9.37 10.22 -14.78
CA THR A 217 9.11 11.35 -13.88
C THR A 217 9.49 10.97 -12.46
N TRP A 218 10.13 11.90 -11.74
CA TRP A 218 10.71 11.66 -10.42
C TRP A 218 10.12 12.62 -9.39
N THR A 219 9.61 12.09 -8.29
CA THR A 219 9.03 12.88 -7.20
C THR A 219 9.59 12.42 -5.87
N ILE A 220 10.08 13.36 -5.05
CA ILE A 220 10.37 13.08 -3.64
C ILE A 220 9.02 13.02 -2.91
N GLU A 221 8.55 11.81 -2.62
CA GLU A 221 7.33 11.62 -1.82
C GLU A 221 7.60 11.88 -0.33
N GLN A 222 8.82 11.57 0.14
CA GLN A 222 9.23 11.76 1.52
C GLN A 222 10.70 12.08 1.60
N HIS A 223 11.07 13.09 2.39
CA HIS A 223 12.45 13.36 2.75
C HIS A 223 12.51 13.87 4.18
N GLY A 224 12.85 12.97 5.10
CA GLY A 224 13.11 13.32 6.48
C GLY A 224 14.48 12.83 6.96
N PRO A 225 14.82 13.09 8.23
CA PRO A 225 16.15 12.85 8.75
C PRO A 225 16.49 11.37 8.98
N LEU A 226 15.56 10.42 8.79
CA LEU A 226 15.75 8.99 9.05
C LEU A 226 15.35 8.10 7.88
N ARG A 227 14.33 8.49 7.12
CA ARG A 227 13.82 7.74 5.98
C ARG A 227 13.39 8.69 4.88
N ALA A 228 13.56 8.25 3.65
CA ALA A 228 13.05 8.95 2.50
C ALA A 228 12.50 8.01 1.43
N CYS A 229 11.67 8.55 0.54
CA CYS A 229 11.00 7.84 -0.56
C CYS A 229 11.08 8.68 -1.83
N VAL A 230 11.57 8.10 -2.91
CA VAL A 230 11.50 8.66 -4.25
C VAL A 230 10.56 7.81 -5.09
N ARG A 231 9.55 8.43 -5.69
CA ARG A 231 8.64 7.82 -6.66
C ARG A 231 9.14 8.11 -8.07
N ILE A 232 9.17 7.06 -8.89
CA ILE A 232 9.67 7.08 -10.27
C ILE A 232 8.59 6.47 -11.14
N GLU A 233 8.10 7.19 -12.14
CA GLU A 233 7.03 6.74 -13.04
C GLU A 233 7.48 6.76 -14.48
N GLY A 234 7.20 5.71 -15.23
CA GLY A 234 7.54 5.62 -16.65
C GLY A 234 6.77 4.52 -17.37
N GLN A 235 7.24 4.15 -18.56
CA GLN A 235 6.68 3.06 -19.37
C GLN A 235 7.78 2.10 -19.83
N HIS A 236 7.45 0.87 -20.17
CA HIS A 236 8.44 0.01 -20.83
C HIS A 236 8.50 0.38 -22.30
N GLY A 237 9.61 0.94 -22.78
CA GLY A 237 9.82 1.37 -24.16
C GLY A 237 10.47 0.31 -25.03
N ASN A 238 10.17 0.31 -26.32
CA ASN A 238 10.84 -0.43 -27.37
C ASN A 238 11.16 0.56 -28.50
N SER A 239 12.39 0.51 -29.03
CA SER A 239 12.87 1.48 -30.02
C SER A 239 12.05 1.54 -31.31
N ASP A 240 11.40 0.43 -31.68
CA ASP A 240 10.71 0.28 -32.98
C ASP A 240 9.18 0.31 -32.85
N GLU A 241 8.64 0.01 -31.66
CA GLU A 241 7.22 -0.36 -31.46
C GLU A 241 6.49 0.52 -30.43
N GLY A 242 7.17 1.50 -29.84
CA GLY A 242 6.60 2.40 -28.83
C GLY A 242 6.67 1.84 -27.43
N THR A 243 5.57 1.86 -26.67
CA THR A 243 5.58 1.57 -25.23
C THR A 243 4.56 0.49 -24.85
N LYS A 244 4.85 -0.26 -23.78
CA LYS A 244 3.94 -1.25 -23.20
C LYS A 244 3.98 -1.19 -21.68
N PHE A 245 2.80 -1.08 -21.06
CA PHE A 245 2.59 -0.98 -19.61
C PHE A 245 3.35 0.18 -18.94
N ARG A 246 2.63 0.98 -18.17
CA ARG A 246 3.27 1.87 -17.19
C ARG A 246 3.91 1.10 -16.05
N TYR A 247 4.94 1.68 -15.47
CA TYR A 247 5.49 1.26 -14.19
C TYR A 247 5.57 2.42 -13.19
N VAL A 248 5.54 2.07 -11.91
CA VAL A 248 5.83 2.96 -10.79
C VAL A 248 6.83 2.25 -9.87
N VAL A 249 7.96 2.90 -9.58
CA VAL A 249 8.92 2.45 -8.56
C VAL A 249 8.90 3.41 -7.39
N ARG A 250 8.75 2.89 -6.17
CA ARG A 250 8.97 3.64 -4.93
C ARG A 250 10.22 3.14 -4.24
N LEU A 251 11.29 3.93 -4.33
CA LEU A 251 12.59 3.64 -3.73
C LEU A 251 12.69 4.24 -2.33
N HIS A 252 12.85 3.39 -1.33
CA HIS A 252 12.98 3.75 0.08
C HIS A 252 14.40 3.52 0.60
N VAL A 253 14.97 4.56 1.20
CA VAL A 253 16.31 4.55 1.81
C VAL A 253 16.24 4.95 3.28
N PHE A 254 17.14 4.39 4.08
CA PHE A 254 17.15 4.51 5.54
C PHE A 254 18.50 5.00 6.03
N ARG A 255 18.53 6.04 6.86
CA ARG A 255 19.77 6.67 7.34
C ARG A 255 20.60 5.69 8.17
N GLY A 256 21.90 5.67 7.89
CA GLY A 256 22.87 4.81 8.55
C GLY A 256 22.79 3.35 8.13
N ARG A 257 21.98 2.99 7.11
CA ARG A 257 21.80 1.61 6.68
C ARG A 257 22.44 1.34 5.32
N PRO A 258 23.08 0.17 5.15
CA PRO A 258 23.66 -0.27 3.88
C PRO A 258 22.60 -0.83 2.92
N PHE A 259 21.36 -1.01 3.37
CA PHE A 259 20.27 -1.59 2.58
C PHE A 259 19.22 -0.55 2.17
N PHE A 260 18.42 -0.95 1.17
CA PHE A 260 17.27 -0.18 0.70
C PHE A 260 16.15 -1.12 0.26
N ARG A 261 14.97 -0.55 0.03
CA ARG A 261 13.78 -1.28 -0.43
C ARG A 261 13.20 -0.56 -1.64
N PHE A 262 12.70 -1.29 -2.62
CA PHE A 262 11.85 -0.72 -3.65
C PHE A 262 10.55 -1.50 -3.82
N ASP A 263 9.47 -0.78 -4.07
CA ASP A 263 8.20 -1.34 -4.50
C ASP A 263 8.07 -1.05 -6.00
N TYR A 264 8.05 -2.10 -6.83
CA TYR A 264 7.86 -2.01 -8.28
C TYR A 264 6.42 -2.40 -8.62
N THR A 265 5.67 -1.50 -9.26
CA THR A 265 4.31 -1.74 -9.73
C THR A 265 4.28 -1.67 -11.25
N PHE A 266 3.76 -2.70 -11.94
CA PHE A 266 3.32 -2.55 -13.33
C PHE A 266 1.82 -2.25 -13.39
N ILE A 267 1.40 -1.51 -14.40
CA ILE A 267 -0.01 -1.20 -14.66
C ILE A 267 -0.30 -1.54 -16.12
N ASN A 268 -1.26 -2.45 -16.37
CA ASN A 268 -1.73 -2.72 -17.71
C ASN A 268 -2.61 -1.56 -18.19
N ASP A 269 -2.05 -0.71 -19.04
CA ASP A 269 -2.73 0.40 -19.72
C ASP A 269 -2.62 0.28 -21.25
N ASP A 270 -2.53 -0.96 -21.75
CA ASP A 270 -2.45 -1.26 -23.18
C ASP A 270 -3.64 -0.65 -23.96
N PRO A 271 -3.40 0.26 -24.92
CA PRO A 271 -4.47 0.97 -25.60
C PRO A 271 -5.27 0.08 -26.56
N ASP A 272 -4.70 -1.06 -26.98
CA ASP A 272 -5.17 -1.82 -28.13
C ASP A 272 -5.78 -3.18 -27.78
N THR A 273 -5.71 -3.61 -26.51
CA THR A 273 -6.23 -4.91 -26.09
C THR A 273 -7.03 -4.85 -24.80
N LEU A 274 -8.09 -5.67 -24.71
CA LEU A 274 -8.81 -5.89 -23.45
C LEU A 274 -8.01 -6.80 -22.51
N MET A 275 -7.40 -7.83 -23.08
CA MET A 275 -6.61 -8.85 -22.40
C MET A 275 -5.19 -8.84 -22.97
N SER A 276 -4.28 -8.22 -22.23
CA SER A 276 -2.88 -8.08 -22.63
C SER A 276 -2.13 -9.38 -22.35
N ARG A 277 -1.38 -9.87 -23.35
CA ARG A 277 -0.57 -11.10 -23.24
C ARG A 277 0.92 -10.81 -23.26
N PHE A 278 1.68 -11.41 -22.34
CA PHE A 278 3.14 -11.24 -22.25
C PHE A 278 3.83 -12.50 -21.71
N HIS A 279 5.10 -12.69 -22.06
CA HIS A 279 5.91 -13.83 -21.60
C HIS A 279 6.55 -13.57 -20.24
N SER A 280 7.16 -12.40 -20.06
CA SER A 280 7.88 -12.13 -18.82
C SER A 280 7.97 -10.65 -18.44
N LEU A 281 8.24 -10.43 -17.15
CA LEU A 281 8.60 -9.16 -16.55
C LEU A 281 9.66 -9.39 -15.48
N GLU A 282 10.85 -8.80 -15.64
CA GLU A 282 12.04 -9.16 -14.88
C GLU A 282 12.83 -7.92 -14.44
N VAL A 283 13.47 -8.03 -13.28
CA VAL A 283 14.47 -7.06 -12.79
C VAL A 283 15.84 -7.71 -12.87
N VAL A 284 16.79 -7.04 -13.52
CA VAL A 284 18.13 -7.52 -13.82
C VAL A 284 19.15 -6.58 -13.21
N CYS A 285 20.07 -7.15 -12.44
CA CYS A 285 21.16 -6.43 -11.80
C CYS A 285 22.48 -7.03 -12.28
N SER A 286 23.41 -6.20 -12.73
CA SER A 286 24.79 -6.61 -12.96
C SER A 286 25.68 -6.10 -11.82
N THR A 287 26.55 -6.97 -11.32
CA THR A 287 27.62 -6.56 -10.40
C THR A 287 28.80 -6.02 -11.20
N ARG A 288 29.54 -5.05 -10.66
CA ARG A 288 30.69 -4.42 -11.34
C ARG A 288 31.74 -5.48 -11.72
N GLU A 289 32.15 -6.27 -10.74
CA GLU A 289 33.01 -7.42 -10.96
C GLU A 289 32.18 -8.57 -11.51
N ARG A 290 32.79 -9.44 -12.34
CA ARG A 290 32.15 -10.72 -12.72
C ARG A 290 32.16 -11.63 -11.49
N GLY A 291 31.24 -11.38 -10.58
CA GLY A 291 31.14 -12.09 -9.31
C GLY A 291 30.74 -13.54 -9.53
N ASP A 292 31.61 -14.48 -9.17
CA ASP A 292 31.41 -15.93 -9.31
C ASP A 292 30.89 -16.59 -8.03
N ARG A 293 30.77 -15.83 -6.93
CA ARG A 293 30.19 -16.29 -5.67
C ARG A 293 28.68 -16.11 -5.72
N LEU A 294 27.97 -17.20 -6.01
CA LEU A 294 26.53 -17.19 -6.24
C LEU A 294 25.80 -17.86 -5.07
N ILE A 295 24.79 -17.18 -4.53
CA ILE A 295 23.84 -17.74 -3.56
C ILE A 295 22.47 -17.76 -4.19
N LEU A 296 21.78 -18.90 -4.11
CA LEU A 296 20.41 -19.06 -4.59
C LEU A 296 19.56 -19.72 -3.51
N SER A 297 18.46 -19.06 -3.13
CA SER A 297 17.59 -19.49 -2.03
C SER A 297 18.34 -19.76 -0.71
N GLY A 298 19.33 -18.92 -0.41
CA GLY A 298 20.14 -19.01 0.80
C GLY A 298 21.18 -20.13 0.84
N LYS A 299 21.48 -20.76 -0.29
CA LYS A 299 22.54 -21.77 -0.40
C LYS A 299 23.55 -21.40 -1.48
N PRO A 300 24.85 -21.71 -1.30
CA PRO A 300 25.82 -21.62 -2.38
C PRO A 300 25.34 -22.39 -3.60
N SER A 301 25.50 -21.78 -4.78
CA SER A 301 24.97 -22.31 -6.03
C SER A 301 26.00 -22.19 -7.15
N LYS A 302 25.90 -23.10 -8.12
CA LYS A 302 26.44 -22.87 -9.47
C LYS A 302 25.51 -21.93 -10.23
N PRO A 303 25.89 -21.42 -11.43
CA PRO A 303 24.96 -20.68 -12.27
C PRO A 303 23.68 -21.50 -12.48
N SER A 304 22.55 -20.96 -12.04
CA SER A 304 21.30 -21.71 -11.96
C SER A 304 20.10 -20.78 -11.82
N ARG A 305 18.92 -21.33 -12.09
CA ARG A 305 17.64 -20.67 -11.96
C ARG A 305 16.77 -21.44 -10.98
N LEU A 306 16.21 -20.71 -10.02
CA LEU A 306 15.11 -21.16 -9.19
C LEU A 306 13.80 -20.64 -9.78
N PHE A 307 12.80 -21.50 -9.86
CA PHE A 307 11.47 -21.17 -10.31
C PHE A 307 10.42 -21.70 -9.33
N GLN A 308 9.79 -20.83 -8.54
CA GLN A 308 8.63 -21.18 -7.72
C GLN A 308 7.43 -21.33 -8.64
N LEU A 309 6.98 -22.58 -8.82
CA LEU A 309 5.95 -22.95 -9.78
C LEU A 309 4.56 -22.63 -9.25
N ASP A 310 4.32 -23.01 -8.00
CA ASP A 310 3.09 -22.82 -7.25
C ASP A 310 3.39 -22.70 -5.75
N ASP A 311 2.36 -22.66 -4.90
CA ASP A 311 2.48 -22.60 -3.45
C ASP A 311 2.81 -23.93 -2.77
N GLN A 312 3.25 -24.94 -3.52
CA GLN A 312 3.59 -26.28 -3.00
C GLN A 312 4.94 -26.78 -3.50
N GLN A 313 5.49 -26.22 -4.57
CA GLN A 313 6.74 -26.68 -5.16
C GLN A 313 7.52 -25.62 -5.96
N PHE A 314 8.83 -25.80 -6.01
CA PHE A 314 9.75 -25.02 -6.84
C PHE A 314 10.73 -25.92 -7.59
N ARG A 315 11.26 -25.43 -8.71
CA ARG A 315 12.34 -26.06 -9.47
C ARG A 315 13.66 -25.33 -9.22
N LEU A 316 14.75 -26.06 -9.03
CA LEU A 316 16.11 -25.52 -8.96
C LEU A 316 16.94 -26.20 -10.06
N GLY A 317 17.29 -25.46 -11.12
CA GLY A 317 17.72 -26.06 -12.38
C GLY A 317 16.63 -26.98 -12.92
N ASP A 318 16.93 -28.26 -13.10
CA ASP A 318 15.95 -29.27 -13.53
C ASP A 318 15.28 -30.01 -12.35
N LYS A 319 15.76 -29.82 -11.12
CA LYS A 319 15.27 -30.55 -9.95
C LYS A 319 14.00 -29.93 -9.39
N LEU A 320 12.89 -30.68 -9.43
CA LEU A 320 11.65 -30.33 -8.74
C LEU A 320 11.75 -30.66 -7.23
N THR A 321 11.34 -29.72 -6.38
CA THR A 321 11.38 -29.84 -4.92
C THR A 321 10.04 -29.40 -4.33
N ARG A 322 9.48 -30.21 -3.41
CA ARG A 322 8.30 -29.83 -2.62
C ARG A 322 8.67 -28.80 -1.56
N GLY A 323 7.78 -27.85 -1.30
CA GLY A 323 7.94 -26.76 -0.36
C GLY A 323 8.18 -25.41 -1.05
N HIS A 324 8.67 -24.45 -0.28
CA HIS A 324 8.81 -23.06 -0.70
C HIS A 324 10.28 -22.66 -0.74
N ALA A 325 10.66 -21.88 -1.75
CA ALA A 325 11.95 -21.22 -1.79
C ALA A 325 12.03 -20.06 -0.78
N ASN A 326 13.25 -19.73 -0.35
CA ASN A 326 13.49 -18.62 0.61
C ASN A 326 13.30 -17.22 0.00
N GLY A 327 13.10 -17.11 -1.33
CA GLY A 327 12.75 -15.85 -1.98
C GLY A 327 13.87 -14.82 -2.14
N TRP A 328 15.15 -15.21 -1.95
CA TRP A 328 16.29 -14.31 -2.17
C TRP A 328 17.50 -15.02 -2.80
N ALA A 329 18.35 -14.22 -3.45
CA ALA A 329 19.59 -14.64 -4.09
C ALA A 329 20.68 -13.57 -3.91
N ALA A 330 21.94 -13.92 -4.13
CA ALA A 330 23.06 -12.98 -4.10
C ALA A 330 24.13 -13.32 -5.15
N VAL A 331 24.79 -12.28 -5.64
CA VAL A 331 25.96 -12.38 -6.52
C VAL A 331 27.04 -11.47 -5.96
N ALA A 332 28.27 -11.99 -5.87
CA ALA A 332 29.41 -11.26 -5.32
C ALA A 332 30.72 -11.60 -6.01
N GLY A 333 31.58 -10.59 -6.12
CA GLY A 333 33.00 -10.74 -6.46
C GLY A 333 33.88 -10.92 -5.23
N PRO A 334 35.21 -10.82 -5.40
CA PRO A 334 36.16 -10.78 -4.30
C PRO A 334 35.86 -9.67 -3.28
N HIS A 335 35.40 -8.51 -3.74
CA HIS A 335 35.32 -7.27 -2.96
C HIS A 335 33.91 -6.87 -2.50
N GLY A 336 32.95 -7.78 -2.57
CA GLY A 336 31.56 -7.54 -2.19
C GLY A 336 30.56 -7.90 -3.27
N GLY A 337 29.29 -7.62 -2.99
CA GLY A 337 28.20 -7.92 -3.89
C GLY A 337 26.88 -7.36 -3.43
N ILE A 338 25.81 -7.88 -4.02
CA ILE A 338 24.44 -7.50 -3.70
C ILE A 338 23.57 -8.75 -3.56
N ALA A 339 22.74 -8.75 -2.53
CA ALA A 339 21.66 -9.71 -2.35
C ALA A 339 20.32 -9.02 -2.59
N LEU A 340 19.43 -9.69 -3.31
CA LEU A 340 18.08 -9.21 -3.57
C LEU A 340 17.08 -10.27 -3.09
N GLY A 341 16.02 -9.83 -2.42
CA GLY A 341 14.95 -10.69 -1.94
C GLY A 341 13.58 -10.08 -2.16
N VAL A 342 12.64 -10.88 -2.66
CA VAL A 342 11.26 -10.46 -2.88
C VAL A 342 10.45 -10.86 -1.66
N ARG A 343 9.78 -9.89 -1.05
CA ARG A 343 8.87 -10.18 0.07
C ARG A 343 7.67 -10.99 -0.43
N GLU A 344 7.22 -11.95 0.37
CA GLU A 344 6.08 -12.83 0.03
C GLU A 344 6.28 -13.55 -1.32
N PHE A 345 7.52 -14.00 -1.58
CA PHE A 345 7.94 -14.60 -2.86
C PHE A 345 7.09 -15.79 -3.28
N TRP A 346 6.95 -16.80 -2.43
CA TRP A 346 6.23 -18.02 -2.80
C TRP A 346 4.72 -17.83 -2.78
N GLN A 347 4.21 -16.95 -1.92
CA GLN A 347 2.81 -16.59 -1.85
C GLN A 347 2.33 -15.93 -3.15
N ASN A 348 3.21 -15.16 -3.81
CA ASN A 348 2.93 -14.49 -5.08
C ASN A 348 3.42 -15.26 -6.31
N TRP A 349 3.52 -16.61 -6.25
CA TRP A 349 3.93 -17.43 -7.39
C TRP A 349 3.10 -17.13 -8.66
N PRO A 350 3.63 -17.36 -9.87
CA PRO A 350 5.00 -17.79 -10.18
C PRO A 350 6.03 -16.69 -9.91
N LYS A 351 7.24 -17.09 -9.48
CA LYS A 351 8.41 -16.20 -9.30
C LYS A 351 9.70 -16.94 -9.60
N SER A 352 10.72 -16.23 -10.09
CA SER A 352 12.04 -16.82 -10.31
C SER A 352 13.17 -15.98 -9.74
N LEU A 353 14.28 -16.65 -9.46
CA LEU A 353 15.57 -16.06 -9.14
C LEU A 353 16.62 -16.77 -9.96
N GLU A 354 17.47 -16.03 -10.65
CA GLU A 354 18.55 -16.59 -11.44
C GLU A 354 19.86 -15.87 -11.11
N VAL A 355 20.92 -16.66 -11.01
CA VAL A 355 22.27 -16.17 -10.71
C VAL A 355 23.24 -16.71 -11.75
N LYS A 356 24.06 -15.81 -12.29
CA LYS A 356 25.18 -16.07 -13.20
C LYS A 356 26.38 -15.26 -12.76
N PRO A 357 27.60 -15.56 -13.24
CA PRO A 357 28.76 -14.77 -12.92
C PRO A 357 28.55 -13.30 -13.32
N GLY A 358 28.44 -12.41 -12.33
CA GLY A 358 28.21 -10.98 -12.55
C GLY A 358 26.74 -10.54 -12.77
N GLU A 359 25.75 -11.44 -12.73
CA GLU A 359 24.34 -11.10 -13.00
C GLU A 359 23.38 -11.80 -12.04
N LEU A 360 22.44 -11.04 -11.48
CA LEU A 360 21.30 -11.52 -10.71
C LEU A 360 20.01 -11.07 -11.41
N ARG A 361 19.10 -12.00 -11.66
CA ARG A 361 17.79 -11.74 -12.27
C ARG A 361 16.66 -12.20 -11.36
N ILE A 362 15.65 -11.34 -11.21
CA ILE A 362 14.40 -11.62 -10.51
C ILE A 362 13.28 -11.66 -11.55
N GLY A 363 12.67 -12.83 -11.73
CA GLY A 363 11.42 -12.93 -12.47
C GLY A 363 10.25 -12.53 -11.59
N LEU A 364 9.76 -11.30 -11.77
CA LEU A 364 8.52 -10.84 -11.15
C LEU A 364 7.31 -11.51 -11.80
N CYS A 365 7.38 -11.67 -13.12
CA CYS A 365 6.55 -12.57 -13.91
C CYS A 365 7.52 -13.39 -14.79
N PRO A 366 8.08 -14.50 -14.30
CA PRO A 366 9.03 -15.30 -15.10
C PRO A 366 8.32 -16.00 -16.27
N ASP A 367 9.02 -16.19 -17.38
CA ASP A 367 8.53 -17.02 -18.47
C ASP A 367 8.31 -18.49 -18.04
N PHE A 368 7.38 -19.15 -18.72
CA PHE A 368 7.06 -20.56 -18.49
C PHE A 368 6.64 -21.23 -19.80
N ALA A 369 6.87 -22.55 -19.88
CA ALA A 369 6.54 -23.32 -21.06
C ALA A 369 5.03 -23.47 -21.25
N LYS A 370 4.57 -23.50 -22.51
CA LYS A 370 3.21 -23.94 -22.85
C LYS A 370 2.97 -25.34 -22.28
N GLY A 371 1.79 -25.57 -21.71
CA GLY A 371 1.43 -26.81 -21.02
C GLY A 371 1.74 -26.83 -19.52
N GLN A 372 2.51 -25.87 -18.98
CA GLN A 372 2.90 -25.88 -17.55
C GLN A 372 1.70 -25.75 -16.60
N TYR A 373 0.70 -24.95 -16.99
CA TYR A 373 -0.50 -24.69 -16.19
C TYR A 373 -1.80 -25.09 -16.92
N ASP A 374 -1.69 -25.55 -18.17
CA ASP A 374 -2.84 -25.90 -19.01
C ASP A 374 -3.39 -27.30 -18.67
N GLY A 375 -4.63 -27.58 -19.08
CA GLY A 375 -5.24 -28.91 -18.98
C GLY A 375 -5.69 -29.31 -17.57
N ARG A 376 -5.80 -28.35 -16.66
CA ARG A 376 -6.30 -28.57 -15.30
C ARG A 376 -7.83 -28.71 -15.30
N PRO A 377 -8.42 -29.39 -14.32
CA PRO A 377 -9.86 -29.34 -14.13
C PRO A 377 -10.33 -27.88 -14.05
N LEU A 378 -11.42 -27.54 -14.76
CA LEU A 378 -11.86 -26.15 -14.89
C LEU A 378 -12.00 -25.42 -13.54
N LYS A 379 -12.53 -26.10 -12.50
CA LYS A 379 -12.66 -25.54 -11.14
C LYS A 379 -11.31 -25.18 -10.50
N GLU A 380 -10.24 -25.90 -10.82
CA GLU A 380 -8.87 -25.57 -10.38
C GLU A 380 -8.27 -24.45 -11.24
N GLU A 381 -8.49 -24.51 -12.56
CA GLU A 381 -7.98 -23.52 -13.52
C GLU A 381 -8.50 -22.12 -13.25
N VAL A 382 -9.82 -21.96 -13.07
CA VAL A 382 -10.45 -20.66 -12.83
C VAL A 382 -10.09 -20.05 -11.49
N LYS A 383 -9.65 -20.88 -10.55
CA LYS A 383 -9.23 -20.48 -9.21
C LYS A 383 -7.76 -20.04 -9.20
N HIS A 384 -6.86 -20.85 -9.76
CA HIS A 384 -5.42 -20.64 -9.59
C HIS A 384 -4.70 -20.13 -10.85
N TYR A 385 -5.10 -20.59 -12.04
CA TYR A 385 -4.26 -20.50 -13.24
C TYR A 385 -4.87 -19.66 -14.38
N TYR A 386 -6.02 -19.03 -14.18
CA TYR A 386 -6.77 -18.30 -15.24
C TYR A 386 -5.95 -17.26 -16.01
N TYR A 387 -4.93 -16.66 -15.37
CA TYR A 387 -4.02 -15.68 -15.97
C TYR A 387 -2.71 -16.29 -16.49
N LEU A 388 -2.51 -17.61 -16.35
CA LEU A 388 -1.32 -18.38 -16.71
C LEU A 388 -1.70 -19.50 -17.70
N ARG A 389 -1.81 -19.17 -18.99
CA ARG A 389 -2.29 -20.12 -20.01
C ARG A 389 -1.45 -20.02 -21.28
N ASP A 390 -1.32 -21.12 -21.99
CA ASP A 390 -0.58 -21.22 -23.26
C ASP A 390 0.90 -20.79 -23.19
N GLY A 391 1.54 -20.82 -22.02
CA GLY A 391 2.92 -20.33 -21.85
C GLY A 391 3.06 -18.80 -21.77
N VAL A 392 1.95 -18.08 -21.54
CA VAL A 392 1.94 -16.61 -21.39
C VAL A 392 1.05 -16.15 -20.25
N TYR A 393 1.40 -15.01 -19.68
CA TYR A 393 0.51 -14.26 -18.79
C TYR A 393 -0.59 -13.60 -19.62
N THR A 394 -1.81 -13.57 -19.09
CA THR A 394 -2.92 -12.79 -19.64
C THR A 394 -3.50 -11.92 -18.54
N VAL A 395 -3.55 -10.61 -18.72
CA VAL A 395 -4.10 -9.66 -17.72
C VAL A 395 -5.06 -8.68 -18.38
N LYS A 396 -6.18 -8.39 -17.71
CA LYS A 396 -7.19 -7.45 -18.21
C LYS A 396 -6.68 -6.00 -18.12
N ILE A 397 -7.15 -5.13 -19.02
CA ILE A 397 -6.87 -3.70 -18.96
C ILE A 397 -7.21 -3.14 -17.57
N GLY A 398 -6.32 -2.31 -17.04
CA GLY A 398 -6.46 -1.69 -15.73
C GLY A 398 -5.95 -2.52 -14.56
N VAL A 399 -5.60 -3.80 -14.72
CA VAL A 399 -4.92 -4.58 -13.66
C VAL A 399 -3.55 -3.98 -13.37
N ALA A 400 -3.19 -3.88 -12.10
CA ALA A 400 -1.83 -3.60 -11.66
C ALA A 400 -1.30 -4.73 -10.76
N LYS A 401 0.02 -4.74 -10.53
CA LYS A 401 0.59 -5.59 -9.49
C LYS A 401 1.89 -4.99 -8.96
N THR A 402 1.99 -4.97 -7.64
CA THR A 402 3.14 -4.47 -6.89
C THR A 402 4.00 -5.63 -6.37
N HIS A 403 5.32 -5.48 -6.50
CA HIS A 403 6.33 -6.38 -5.98
C HIS A 403 7.30 -5.61 -5.10
N ARG A 404 7.42 -6.03 -3.84
CA ARG A 404 8.33 -5.44 -2.86
C ARG A 404 9.65 -6.19 -2.82
N VAL A 405 10.74 -5.50 -3.10
CA VAL A 405 12.09 -6.07 -3.11
C VAL A 405 12.97 -5.34 -2.11
N TRP A 406 13.70 -6.11 -1.31
CA TRP A 406 14.76 -5.61 -0.45
C TRP A 406 16.12 -5.89 -1.08
N ALA A 407 17.00 -4.90 -1.04
CA ALA A 407 18.35 -4.98 -1.54
C ALA A 407 19.34 -4.78 -0.39
N MET A 408 20.24 -5.75 -0.23
CA MET A 408 21.34 -5.72 0.73
C MET A 408 22.67 -5.81 -0.02
N PRO A 409 23.26 -4.67 -0.38
CA PRO A 409 24.68 -4.57 -0.68
C PRO A 409 25.51 -5.03 0.51
N PHE A 410 26.64 -5.71 0.26
CA PHE A 410 27.54 -6.18 1.31
C PHE A 410 28.99 -6.17 0.83
N ASP A 411 29.91 -6.10 1.79
CA ASP A 411 31.36 -6.21 1.57
C ASP A 411 31.84 -7.66 1.72
N GLY A 412 32.88 -8.03 0.96
CA GLY A 412 33.50 -9.35 1.00
C GLY A 412 32.61 -10.51 0.50
N PRO A 413 32.93 -11.76 0.91
CA PRO A 413 32.16 -12.94 0.49
C PRO A 413 30.76 -12.96 1.12
N PRO A 414 29.74 -13.45 0.38
CA PRO A 414 28.37 -13.52 0.89
C PRO A 414 28.32 -14.44 2.12
N GLN A 415 27.59 -14.01 3.16
CA GLN A 415 27.37 -14.76 4.39
C GLN A 415 25.91 -15.27 4.43
N PRO A 416 25.63 -16.52 4.00
CA PRO A 416 24.24 -16.95 3.76
C PRO A 416 23.33 -16.89 4.97
N ASN A 417 23.86 -17.16 6.17
CA ASN A 417 23.09 -17.10 7.41
C ASN A 417 22.70 -15.66 7.76
N SER A 418 23.65 -14.72 7.72
CA SER A 418 23.39 -13.31 8.01
C SER A 418 22.45 -12.67 6.99
N LEU A 419 22.65 -12.95 5.70
CA LEU A 419 21.73 -12.52 4.64
C LEU A 419 20.34 -13.16 4.80
N GLY A 420 20.29 -14.44 5.16
CA GLY A 420 19.05 -15.15 5.43
C GLY A 420 18.27 -14.55 6.60
N ASP A 421 18.96 -14.16 7.68
CA ASP A 421 18.34 -13.46 8.81
C ASP A 421 17.84 -12.07 8.40
N PHE A 422 18.57 -11.33 7.56
CA PHE A 422 18.11 -10.05 7.00
C PHE A 422 16.82 -10.20 6.19
N PHE A 423 16.73 -11.18 5.29
CA PHE A 423 15.52 -11.37 4.48
C PHE A 423 14.36 -11.93 5.30
N ARG A 424 14.62 -12.79 6.30
CA ARG A 424 13.59 -13.21 7.27
C ARG A 424 13.05 -12.02 8.05
N ALA A 425 13.94 -11.10 8.46
CA ALA A 425 13.57 -9.84 9.08
C ALA A 425 12.71 -8.96 8.14
N ALA A 426 13.04 -8.93 6.85
CA ALA A 426 12.35 -8.11 5.86
C ALA A 426 10.93 -8.58 5.50
N GLU A 427 10.61 -9.87 5.70
CA GLU A 427 9.27 -10.43 5.51
C GLU A 427 8.23 -9.78 6.43
N GLN A 428 8.63 -9.46 7.66
CA GLN A 428 7.74 -8.95 8.69
C GLN A 428 8.30 -7.66 9.30
N PRO A 429 7.73 -6.49 8.93
CA PRO A 429 8.18 -5.21 9.47
C PRO A 429 7.89 -5.11 10.97
N LEU A 430 8.75 -4.35 11.66
CA LEU A 430 8.50 -3.94 13.03
C LEU A 430 7.37 -2.90 13.07
N LEU A 431 6.46 -3.03 14.04
CA LEU A 431 5.34 -2.13 14.25
C LEU A 431 5.51 -1.41 15.59
N ALA A 432 5.27 -0.10 15.59
CA ALA A 432 5.11 0.69 16.80
C ALA A 432 3.63 0.69 17.18
N GLN A 433 3.30 -0.08 18.22
CA GLN A 433 1.93 -0.39 18.58
C GLN A 433 1.49 0.31 19.87
N CYS A 434 0.33 0.97 19.81
CA CYS A 434 -0.36 1.49 20.99
C CYS A 434 -1.20 0.40 21.66
N THR A 435 -1.50 0.58 22.95
CA THR A 435 -2.48 -0.29 23.62
C THR A 435 -3.88 -0.04 23.06
N PRO A 436 -4.76 -1.06 22.99
CA PRO A 436 -6.14 -0.87 22.55
C PRO A 436 -6.93 0.16 23.38
N ALA A 437 -6.61 0.27 24.68
CA ALA A 437 -7.18 1.27 25.56
C ALA A 437 -6.81 2.70 25.13
N HIS A 438 -5.53 2.94 24.76
CA HIS A 438 -5.10 4.23 24.20
C HIS A 438 -5.80 4.52 22.88
N VAL A 439 -5.85 3.55 21.97
CA VAL A 439 -6.53 3.71 20.66
C VAL A 439 -7.98 4.13 20.87
N THR A 440 -8.71 3.43 21.74
CA THR A 440 -10.11 3.79 22.05
C THR A 440 -10.22 5.20 22.62
N ALA A 441 -9.35 5.57 23.58
CA ALA A 441 -9.37 6.88 24.22
C ALA A 441 -9.11 8.03 23.24
N THR A 442 -8.44 7.78 22.11
CA THR A 442 -8.25 8.80 21.07
C THR A 442 -9.52 9.14 20.30
N GLY A 443 -10.50 8.21 20.26
CA GLY A 443 -11.73 8.32 19.48
C GLY A 443 -11.59 8.02 17.99
N VAL A 444 -10.42 7.55 17.50
CA VAL A 444 -10.22 7.28 16.07
C VAL A 444 -11.12 6.17 15.51
N LEU A 445 -11.59 5.26 16.36
CA LEU A 445 -12.56 4.21 16.05
C LEU A 445 -14.01 4.59 16.43
N GLY A 446 -14.31 5.88 16.60
CA GLY A 446 -15.58 6.33 17.14
C GLY A 446 -15.79 5.78 18.57
N THR A 447 -16.93 5.12 18.80
CA THR A 447 -17.30 4.55 20.11
C THR A 447 -16.92 3.09 20.28
N ALA A 448 -16.15 2.50 19.37
CA ALA A 448 -15.74 1.11 19.47
C ALA A 448 -14.84 0.89 20.69
N PRO A 449 -15.17 -0.04 21.60
CA PRO A 449 -14.35 -0.32 22.78
C PRO A 449 -13.16 -1.22 22.43
N PRO A 450 -12.16 -1.36 23.33
CA PRO A 450 -11.19 -2.44 23.24
C PRO A 450 -11.90 -3.80 23.19
N ALA A 451 -11.27 -4.79 22.58
CA ALA A 451 -11.78 -6.15 22.58
C ALA A 451 -11.81 -6.72 24.02
N ASP A 452 -12.91 -7.35 24.40
CA ASP A 452 -13.07 -8.09 25.65
C ASP A 452 -13.96 -9.32 25.38
N PRO A 453 -13.38 -10.54 25.31
CA PRO A 453 -14.13 -11.75 24.98
C PRO A 453 -15.20 -12.12 26.03
N ARG A 454 -15.22 -11.45 27.19
CA ARG A 454 -16.23 -11.66 28.24
C ARG A 454 -17.44 -10.73 28.11
N LYS A 455 -17.39 -9.73 27.23
CA LYS A 455 -18.47 -8.75 27.00
C LYS A 455 -19.22 -9.05 25.71
N TYR A 456 -20.32 -8.33 25.49
CA TYR A 456 -21.09 -8.33 24.25
C TYR A 456 -21.43 -9.73 23.75
N HIS A 457 -21.82 -10.62 24.66
CA HIS A 457 -22.16 -12.02 24.38
C HIS A 457 -21.03 -12.82 23.70
N GLY A 458 -19.77 -12.50 24.00
CA GLY A 458 -18.61 -13.23 23.48
C GLY A 458 -18.22 -12.84 22.05
N TYR A 459 -18.68 -11.68 21.55
CA TYR A 459 -18.43 -11.20 20.18
C TYR A 459 -16.97 -11.34 19.74
N ASP A 460 -16.02 -10.88 20.56
CA ASP A 460 -14.60 -10.90 20.19
C ASP A 460 -14.03 -12.34 20.14
N GLY A 461 -14.51 -13.23 21.01
CA GLY A 461 -14.15 -14.65 20.96
C GLY A 461 -14.74 -15.36 19.74
N TRP A 462 -15.99 -15.04 19.38
CA TRP A 462 -16.61 -15.55 18.15
C TRP A 462 -15.88 -15.06 16.90
N LEU A 463 -15.51 -13.77 16.88
CA LEU A 463 -14.81 -13.18 15.75
C LEU A 463 -13.41 -13.78 15.56
N ASP A 464 -12.67 -14.05 16.63
CA ASP A 464 -11.36 -14.70 16.55
C ASP A 464 -11.44 -16.15 16.03
N GLN A 465 -12.51 -16.88 16.37
CA GLN A 465 -12.79 -18.18 15.77
C GLN A 465 -13.09 -18.06 14.27
N MET A 466 -13.88 -17.06 13.85
CA MET A 466 -14.14 -16.81 12.43
C MET A 466 -12.89 -16.37 11.68
N PHE A 467 -12.01 -15.61 12.32
CA PHE A 467 -10.72 -15.24 11.76
C PHE A 467 -9.80 -16.45 11.60
N THR A 468 -9.77 -17.36 12.58
CA THR A 468 -9.03 -18.63 12.46
C THR A 468 -9.55 -19.45 11.29
N LYS A 469 -10.88 -19.58 11.14
CA LYS A 469 -11.49 -20.24 9.96
C LYS A 469 -11.12 -19.56 8.65
N HIS A 470 -11.00 -18.24 8.62
CA HIS A 470 -10.55 -17.48 7.44
C HIS A 470 -9.10 -17.82 7.06
N LEU A 471 -8.21 -17.97 8.05
CA LEU A 471 -6.82 -18.38 7.81
C LEU A 471 -6.74 -19.85 7.35
N ASP A 472 -7.53 -20.74 7.95
CA ASP A 472 -7.61 -22.15 7.53
C ASP A 472 -8.18 -22.27 6.12
N ALA A 473 -9.19 -21.45 5.78
CA ALA A 473 -9.72 -21.34 4.42
C ALA A 473 -8.64 -20.87 3.45
N GLN A 474 -7.86 -19.85 3.79
CA GLN A 474 -6.75 -19.38 2.96
C GLN A 474 -5.75 -20.49 2.61
N GLN A 475 -5.39 -21.32 3.59
CA GLN A 475 -4.49 -22.45 3.36
C GLN A 475 -5.16 -23.57 2.55
N SER A 476 -6.35 -24.02 2.95
CA SER A 476 -7.04 -25.15 2.31
C SER A 476 -7.51 -24.82 0.89
N ASN A 477 -7.93 -23.58 0.65
CA ASN A 477 -8.24 -23.07 -0.67
C ASN A 477 -6.97 -22.74 -1.48
N ARG A 478 -5.76 -22.79 -0.92
CA ARG A 478 -4.54 -22.38 -1.62
C ARG A 478 -4.67 -20.99 -2.22
N GLU A 479 -5.10 -20.00 -1.42
CA GLU A 479 -5.38 -18.63 -1.88
C GLU A 479 -4.08 -17.82 -2.13
N ASN A 480 -3.09 -18.48 -2.71
CA ASN A 480 -1.81 -17.95 -3.14
C ASN A 480 -1.80 -17.83 -4.67
N GLY A 481 -0.91 -16.99 -5.17
CA GLY A 481 -0.74 -16.68 -6.58
C GLY A 481 -0.62 -15.18 -6.79
N MET A 482 0.10 -14.74 -7.81
CA MET A 482 0.41 -13.34 -8.05
C MET A 482 -0.82 -12.42 -8.07
N LEU A 483 -1.89 -12.86 -8.71
CA LEU A 483 -3.15 -12.11 -8.81
C LEU A 483 -4.20 -12.55 -7.79
N ASN A 484 -3.85 -13.43 -6.84
CA ASN A 484 -4.80 -14.08 -5.93
C ASN A 484 -4.49 -13.79 -4.45
N PHE A 485 -3.20 -13.81 -4.11
CA PHE A 485 -2.73 -13.66 -2.74
C PHE A 485 -3.20 -12.34 -2.14
N GLY A 486 -3.76 -12.43 -0.93
CA GLY A 486 -4.38 -11.31 -0.23
C GLY A 486 -5.91 -11.36 -0.22
N ASP A 487 -6.54 -11.95 -1.23
CA ASP A 487 -8.00 -12.11 -1.27
C ASP A 487 -8.47 -13.41 -0.63
N TRP A 488 -9.77 -13.72 -0.76
CA TRP A 488 -10.39 -14.96 -0.31
C TRP A 488 -11.28 -15.57 -1.39
N TYR A 489 -11.34 -16.90 -1.43
CA TYR A 489 -12.10 -17.66 -2.42
C TYR A 489 -13.26 -18.39 -1.75
N HIS A 490 -14.41 -18.45 -2.41
CA HIS A 490 -15.55 -19.23 -1.92
C HIS A 490 -16.09 -20.16 -3.01
N VAL A 491 -16.15 -21.46 -2.70
CA VAL A 491 -16.58 -22.49 -3.67
C VAL A 491 -18.07 -22.39 -3.96
N GLU A 492 -18.92 -22.31 -2.93
CA GLU A 492 -20.38 -22.32 -3.09
C GLU A 492 -20.97 -20.93 -3.39
N LYS A 493 -20.57 -19.91 -2.62
CA LYS A 493 -20.99 -18.53 -2.85
C LYS A 493 -20.52 -18.08 -4.23
N PHE A 494 -21.45 -17.52 -5.01
CA PHE A 494 -21.23 -17.06 -6.39
C PHE A 494 -20.87 -18.14 -7.41
N GLY A 495 -21.02 -19.43 -7.06
CA GLY A 495 -20.74 -20.56 -7.96
C GLY A 495 -19.27 -20.75 -8.30
N GLY A 496 -18.38 -20.40 -7.36
CA GLY A 496 -16.93 -20.49 -7.47
C GLY A 496 -16.33 -19.20 -8.00
N GLY A 497 -15.85 -18.35 -7.09
CA GLY A 497 -15.25 -17.06 -7.44
C GLY A 497 -14.43 -16.44 -6.32
N TRP A 498 -13.71 -15.40 -6.68
CA TRP A 498 -12.94 -14.56 -5.76
C TRP A 498 -13.82 -13.49 -5.14
N GLY A 499 -13.58 -13.20 -3.86
CA GLY A 499 -14.40 -12.32 -3.05
C GLY A 499 -14.21 -10.83 -3.32
N ASN A 500 -13.07 -10.47 -3.90
CA ASN A 500 -12.65 -9.09 -4.17
C ASN A 500 -12.85 -8.18 -2.95
N GLN A 501 -12.45 -8.69 -1.78
CA GLN A 501 -12.58 -8.02 -0.48
C GLN A 501 -14.00 -7.61 -0.04
N GLU A 502 -15.10 -8.14 -0.59
CA GLU A 502 -16.46 -7.87 -0.07
C GLU A 502 -16.61 -8.34 1.41
N TYR A 503 -17.09 -7.60 2.41
CA TYR A 503 -17.54 -6.22 2.57
C TYR A 503 -16.46 -5.36 3.25
N ASP A 504 -15.38 -5.05 2.55
CA ASP A 504 -14.15 -4.44 3.06
C ASP A 504 -13.48 -5.28 4.17
N THR A 505 -13.09 -6.51 3.79
CA THR A 505 -12.40 -7.45 4.68
C THR A 505 -11.16 -6.82 5.33
N SER A 506 -10.42 -6.01 4.58
CA SER A 506 -9.22 -5.31 5.07
C SER A 506 -9.53 -4.28 6.15
N HIS A 507 -10.54 -3.42 5.95
CA HIS A 507 -11.00 -2.48 7.00
C HIS A 507 -11.40 -3.22 8.28
N CYS A 508 -12.16 -4.31 8.14
CA CYS A 508 -12.64 -5.09 9.29
C CYS A 508 -11.49 -5.63 10.13
N PHE A 509 -10.44 -6.14 9.48
CA PHE A 509 -9.26 -6.63 10.18
C PHE A 509 -8.38 -5.50 10.74
N PHE A 510 -8.23 -4.36 10.08
CA PHE A 510 -7.53 -3.22 10.69
C PHE A 510 -8.25 -2.70 11.94
N VAL A 511 -9.58 -2.63 11.93
CA VAL A 511 -10.36 -2.29 13.13
C VAL A 511 -10.12 -3.31 14.24
N GLN A 512 -10.11 -4.61 13.94
CA GLN A 512 -9.80 -5.62 14.96
C GLN A 512 -8.37 -5.57 15.47
N TYR A 513 -7.38 -5.29 14.61
CA TYR A 513 -6.01 -5.04 15.05
C TYR A 513 -5.97 -3.90 16.07
N LEU A 514 -6.66 -2.79 15.80
CA LEU A 514 -6.71 -1.64 16.68
C LEU A 514 -7.45 -1.91 18.01
N ARG A 515 -8.48 -2.77 18.00
CA ARG A 515 -9.23 -3.18 19.19
C ARG A 515 -8.55 -4.24 20.05
N THR A 516 -7.76 -5.12 19.46
CA THR A 516 -7.15 -6.28 20.14
C THR A 516 -5.66 -6.09 20.41
N GLY A 517 -4.97 -5.37 19.53
CA GLY A 517 -3.52 -5.36 19.45
C GLY A 517 -2.92 -6.64 18.86
N ASP A 518 -3.72 -7.55 18.29
CA ASP A 518 -3.21 -8.78 17.70
C ASP A 518 -2.73 -8.54 16.26
N ARG A 519 -1.42 -8.71 16.06
CA ARG A 519 -0.73 -8.49 14.79
C ARG A 519 -1.23 -9.40 13.66
N ARG A 520 -1.82 -10.56 13.94
CA ARG A 520 -2.36 -11.44 12.89
C ARG A 520 -3.42 -10.73 12.04
N TYR A 521 -4.26 -9.90 12.67
CA TYR A 521 -5.23 -9.08 11.96
C TYR A 521 -4.56 -8.02 11.09
N PHE A 522 -3.53 -7.34 11.59
CA PHE A 522 -2.79 -6.35 10.81
C PHE A 522 -2.13 -6.97 9.58
N ASP A 523 -1.45 -8.11 9.74
CA ASP A 523 -0.75 -8.78 8.65
C ASP A 523 -1.75 -9.22 7.57
N ARG A 524 -2.90 -9.82 7.96
CA ARG A 524 -3.94 -10.23 7.00
C ARG A 524 -4.64 -9.04 6.34
N ALA A 525 -4.91 -7.98 7.08
CA ALA A 525 -5.49 -6.74 6.56
C ALA A 525 -4.58 -6.09 5.51
N ARG A 526 -3.27 -6.02 5.79
CA ARG A 526 -2.28 -5.51 4.85
C ARG A 526 -2.23 -6.31 3.56
N GLN A 527 -2.25 -7.64 3.64
CA GLN A 527 -2.26 -8.50 2.46
C GLN A 527 -3.53 -8.29 1.61
N GLY A 528 -4.70 -8.15 2.24
CA GLY A 528 -5.94 -7.83 1.54
C GLY A 528 -5.93 -6.43 0.91
N ALA A 529 -5.40 -5.43 1.61
CA ALA A 529 -5.26 -4.08 1.10
C ALA A 529 -4.30 -4.04 -0.10
N ASP A 530 -3.18 -4.75 -0.01
CA ASP A 530 -2.20 -4.87 -1.10
C ASP A 530 -2.83 -5.52 -2.35
N HIS A 531 -3.67 -6.56 -2.17
CA HIS A 531 -4.43 -7.18 -3.26
C HIS A 531 -5.45 -6.23 -3.89
N LEU A 532 -6.31 -5.63 -3.07
CA LEU A 532 -7.37 -4.72 -3.50
C LEU A 532 -6.82 -3.56 -4.33
N MET A 533 -5.73 -2.95 -3.85
CA MET A 533 -5.11 -1.81 -4.54
C MET A 533 -4.37 -2.19 -5.83
N ASP A 534 -4.09 -3.46 -6.05
CA ASP A 534 -3.36 -3.96 -7.23
C ASP A 534 -4.34 -4.52 -8.29
N VAL A 535 -5.19 -5.46 -7.88
CA VAL A 535 -5.94 -6.34 -8.79
C VAL A 535 -7.39 -5.87 -8.96
N ASP A 536 -8.06 -5.57 -7.86
CA ASP A 536 -9.51 -5.36 -7.85
C ASP A 536 -9.91 -3.92 -8.24
N VAL A 537 -8.99 -2.96 -8.19
CA VAL A 537 -9.23 -1.58 -8.67
C VAL A 537 -8.79 -1.42 -10.13
N VAL A 538 -9.65 -0.83 -10.95
CA VAL A 538 -9.35 -0.49 -12.34
C VAL A 538 -8.41 0.72 -12.39
N HIS A 539 -7.18 0.54 -12.83
CA HIS A 539 -6.19 1.63 -12.92
C HIS A 539 -6.15 2.34 -14.28
N ALA A 540 -6.71 1.72 -15.32
CA ALA A 540 -6.73 2.23 -16.69
C ALA A 540 -7.92 1.63 -17.45
N VAL A 541 -8.38 2.35 -18.48
CA VAL A 541 -9.46 1.91 -19.37
C VAL A 541 -9.10 2.23 -20.81
N ASN A 542 -9.67 1.49 -21.76
CA ASN A 542 -9.50 1.73 -23.19
C ASN A 542 -10.85 1.57 -23.93
N ARG A 543 -10.86 1.60 -25.26
CA ARG A 543 -12.10 1.41 -26.03
C ARG A 543 -12.69 0.00 -25.92
N HIS A 544 -11.86 -1.01 -25.61
CA HIS A 544 -12.23 -2.42 -25.63
C HIS A 544 -12.95 -2.88 -24.37
N ILE A 545 -12.79 -2.17 -23.25
CA ILE A 545 -13.55 -2.44 -22.01
C ILE A 545 -14.97 -1.83 -22.04
N ARG A 546 -15.29 -0.97 -23.00
CA ARG A 546 -16.59 -0.32 -23.11
C ARG A 546 -17.69 -1.35 -23.43
N GLY A 547 -18.84 -1.21 -22.76
CA GLY A 547 -20.02 -2.06 -23.01
C GLY A 547 -19.93 -3.48 -22.41
N LEU A 548 -18.85 -3.83 -21.71
CA LEU A 548 -18.78 -5.07 -20.92
C LEU A 548 -19.75 -5.08 -19.75
N ASP A 549 -20.10 -3.89 -19.26
CA ASP A 549 -21.02 -3.70 -18.16
C ASP A 549 -22.24 -2.91 -18.65
N HIS A 550 -23.43 -3.42 -18.33
CA HIS A 550 -24.71 -2.80 -18.67
C HIS A 550 -25.04 -1.60 -17.77
N HIS A 551 -24.30 -1.40 -16.67
CA HIS A 551 -24.54 -0.34 -15.69
C HIS A 551 -23.82 0.99 -15.99
N GLY A 552 -22.95 1.04 -17.01
CA GLY A 552 -22.40 2.29 -17.54
C GLY A 552 -21.06 2.13 -18.27
N GLN A 553 -20.27 3.22 -18.30
CA GLN A 553 -18.94 3.23 -18.91
C GLN A 553 -17.85 3.06 -17.83
N PRO A 554 -16.97 2.03 -17.97
CA PRO A 554 -15.81 1.85 -17.09
C PRO A 554 -14.90 3.08 -17.06
N GLN A 555 -14.39 3.41 -15.87
CA GLN A 555 -13.45 4.49 -15.60
C GLN A 555 -12.40 3.99 -14.59
N PRO A 556 -11.20 4.59 -14.57
CA PRO A 556 -10.24 4.35 -13.50
C PRO A 556 -10.86 4.65 -12.12
N GLY A 557 -10.55 3.83 -11.12
CA GLY A 557 -11.14 3.91 -9.78
C GLY A 557 -12.49 3.20 -9.63
N HIS A 558 -12.94 2.43 -10.63
CA HIS A 558 -13.93 1.39 -10.39
C HIS A 558 -13.29 0.19 -9.70
N ILE A 559 -14.12 -0.58 -9.00
CA ILE A 559 -13.75 -1.83 -8.36
C ILE A 559 -14.47 -2.96 -9.10
N TRP A 560 -13.75 -4.05 -9.36
CA TRP A 560 -14.35 -5.29 -9.82
C TRP A 560 -15.12 -5.91 -8.66
N THR A 561 -16.38 -6.27 -8.90
CA THR A 561 -17.11 -7.09 -7.92
C THR A 561 -16.55 -8.49 -7.89
N HIS A 562 -16.84 -9.26 -6.84
CA HIS A 562 -16.55 -10.69 -6.78
C HIS A 562 -16.84 -11.37 -8.13
N SER A 563 -15.83 -12.03 -8.68
CA SER A 563 -15.83 -12.51 -10.07
C SER A 563 -14.96 -13.74 -10.21
N VAL A 564 -15.09 -14.43 -11.35
CA VAL A 564 -14.14 -15.46 -11.74
C VAL A 564 -12.82 -14.79 -12.15
N GLY A 565 -11.72 -15.18 -11.51
CA GLY A 565 -10.39 -14.61 -11.77
C GLY A 565 -10.24 -13.11 -11.46
N HIS A 566 -10.92 -12.62 -10.41
CA HIS A 566 -10.97 -11.23 -9.90
C HIS A 566 -11.57 -10.19 -10.84
N THR A 567 -11.19 -10.20 -12.11
CA THR A 567 -11.57 -9.19 -13.11
C THR A 567 -12.50 -9.74 -14.20
N GLY A 568 -12.72 -11.06 -14.25
CA GLY A 568 -13.50 -11.75 -15.27
C GLY A 568 -12.99 -11.56 -16.71
N GLY A 569 -13.66 -12.21 -17.66
CA GLY A 569 -13.34 -12.17 -19.09
C GLY A 569 -12.28 -13.18 -19.53
N TYR A 570 -11.77 -14.00 -18.61
CA TYR A 570 -10.85 -15.10 -18.94
C TYR A 570 -11.56 -16.30 -19.57
N TYR A 571 -12.86 -16.41 -19.27
CA TYR A 571 -13.76 -17.45 -19.73
C TYR A 571 -15.09 -16.80 -20.11
N ASP A 572 -15.68 -17.24 -21.22
CA ASP A 572 -16.99 -16.80 -21.65
C ASP A 572 -17.95 -17.99 -21.63
N ARG A 573 -19.00 -17.90 -20.79
CA ARG A 573 -20.03 -18.93 -20.60
C ARG A 573 -19.46 -20.33 -20.38
N ALA A 574 -18.36 -20.43 -19.63
CA ALA A 574 -17.83 -21.70 -19.20
C ALA A 574 -18.87 -22.44 -18.32
N PRO A 575 -18.84 -23.78 -18.28
CA PRO A 575 -19.77 -24.60 -17.51
C PRO A 575 -19.43 -24.54 -16.00
N LEU A 576 -19.57 -23.35 -15.44
CA LEU A 576 -19.38 -23.01 -14.04
C LEU A 576 -20.74 -22.73 -13.40
N GLU A 577 -20.83 -22.96 -12.09
CA GLU A 577 -22.00 -22.55 -11.30
C GLU A 577 -22.11 -21.02 -11.25
N ALA A 578 -20.98 -20.31 -11.41
CA ALA A 578 -20.94 -18.87 -11.48
C ALA A 578 -21.75 -18.34 -12.66
N ALA A 579 -22.67 -17.42 -12.39
CA ALA A 579 -23.46 -16.77 -13.42
C ALA A 579 -22.58 -16.04 -14.45
N TRP A 580 -23.03 -15.99 -15.71
CA TRP A 580 -22.21 -15.53 -16.83
C TRP A 580 -21.63 -14.12 -16.66
N TRP A 581 -22.33 -13.21 -15.97
CA TRP A 581 -21.83 -11.86 -15.69
C TRP A 581 -20.64 -11.86 -14.71
N TYR A 582 -20.59 -12.78 -13.74
CA TYR A 582 -19.41 -12.96 -12.88
C TYR A 582 -18.24 -13.60 -13.63
N GLN A 583 -18.51 -14.34 -14.71
CA GLN A 583 -17.48 -14.87 -15.58
C GLN A 583 -16.88 -13.79 -16.48
N LEU A 584 -17.70 -12.86 -17.01
CA LEU A 584 -17.22 -11.72 -17.82
C LEU A 584 -16.54 -10.62 -17.00
N GLY A 585 -16.87 -10.55 -15.71
CA GLY A 585 -16.41 -9.53 -14.78
C GLY A 585 -17.37 -8.34 -14.79
N MET A 586 -17.95 -8.07 -13.63
CA MET A 586 -18.92 -6.99 -13.46
C MET A 586 -18.22 -5.75 -12.90
N LEU A 587 -18.40 -4.64 -13.59
CA LEU A 587 -18.02 -3.30 -13.14
C LEU A 587 -19.28 -2.57 -12.67
N GLN A 588 -19.11 -1.43 -12.02
CA GLN A 588 -20.18 -0.47 -11.71
C GLN A 588 -21.47 -0.99 -11.07
N ASN A 589 -21.33 -1.67 -9.94
CA ASN A 589 -22.35 -1.53 -8.92
C ASN A 589 -21.85 -0.52 -7.88
N ARG A 590 -22.49 0.65 -7.78
CA ARG A 590 -22.18 1.66 -6.74
C ARG A 590 -22.27 1.08 -5.32
N GLY A 591 -22.96 -0.03 -5.14
CA GLY A 591 -23.03 -0.79 -3.91
C GLY A 591 -21.86 -1.72 -3.61
N HIS A 592 -20.78 -1.69 -4.40
CA HIS A 592 -19.60 -2.55 -4.26
C HIS A 592 -18.34 -1.66 -4.22
N LEU A 593 -18.31 -0.72 -3.26
CA LEU A 593 -17.24 0.27 -3.06
C LEU A 593 -16.54 0.05 -1.69
N TRP A 594 -15.73 -0.99 -1.59
CA TRP A 594 -15.04 -1.40 -0.37
C TRP A 594 -13.58 -0.95 -0.41
N LEU A 595 -13.28 0.25 0.10
CA LEU A 595 -11.93 0.85 0.03
C LEU A 595 -11.49 1.56 1.32
N GLY A 596 -12.27 1.46 2.40
CA GLY A 596 -11.89 1.97 3.71
C GLY A 596 -10.57 1.34 4.19
N GLY A 597 -10.36 0.06 3.90
CA GLY A 597 -9.11 -0.64 4.23
C GLY A 597 -7.87 -0.03 3.58
N LEU A 598 -7.98 0.64 2.42
CA LEU A 598 -6.86 1.36 1.81
C LEU A 598 -6.53 2.66 2.53
N PHE A 599 -7.53 3.38 3.03
CA PHE A 599 -7.31 4.54 3.89
C PHE A 599 -6.70 4.13 5.23
N ASP A 600 -7.15 3.02 5.83
CA ASP A 600 -6.54 2.48 7.04
C ASP A 600 -5.09 2.08 6.83
N ASP A 601 -4.76 1.39 5.72
CA ASP A 601 -3.38 1.03 5.42
C ASP A 601 -2.49 2.27 5.30
N TYR A 602 -2.97 3.32 4.62
CA TYR A 602 -2.26 4.60 4.59
C TYR A 602 -2.07 5.19 5.99
N LEU A 603 -3.14 5.29 6.78
CA LEU A 603 -3.11 5.92 8.11
C LEU A 603 -2.24 5.15 9.10
N LEU A 604 -2.20 3.82 9.02
CA LEU A 604 -1.43 2.96 9.92
C LEU A 604 0.03 2.80 9.51
N THR A 605 0.37 3.02 8.24
CA THR A 605 1.68 2.58 7.70
C THR A 605 2.39 3.61 6.84
N GLY A 606 1.71 4.70 6.46
CA GLY A 606 2.20 5.69 5.53
C GLY A 606 2.31 5.17 4.09
N ASN A 607 1.58 4.10 3.72
CA ASN A 607 1.57 3.59 2.35
C ASN A 607 0.88 4.59 1.40
N ARG A 608 1.68 5.45 0.75
CA ARG A 608 1.15 6.44 -0.20
C ARG A 608 0.48 5.82 -1.42
N ARG A 609 0.86 4.60 -1.82
CA ARG A 609 0.17 3.91 -2.93
C ARG A 609 -1.28 3.60 -2.56
N ALA A 610 -1.53 3.12 -1.34
CA ALA A 610 -2.90 2.88 -0.87
C ALA A 610 -3.73 4.16 -0.91
N LEU A 611 -3.15 5.30 -0.49
CA LEU A 611 -3.81 6.60 -0.59
C LEU A 611 -4.08 7.03 -2.04
N ASP A 612 -3.11 6.90 -2.95
CA ASP A 612 -3.29 7.25 -4.37
C ASP A 612 -4.47 6.49 -4.99
N VAL A 613 -4.55 5.18 -4.74
CA VAL A 613 -5.59 4.31 -5.29
C VAL A 613 -6.95 4.57 -4.63
N ALA A 614 -6.97 4.77 -3.31
CA ALA A 614 -8.19 5.14 -2.60
C ALA A 614 -8.75 6.49 -3.09
N ARG A 615 -7.87 7.48 -3.32
CA ARG A 615 -8.24 8.78 -3.91
C ARG A 615 -8.72 8.62 -5.35
N LEU A 616 -8.09 7.78 -6.17
CA LEU A 616 -8.54 7.54 -7.54
C LEU A 616 -10.03 7.13 -7.59
N ALA A 617 -10.43 6.21 -6.72
CA ALA A 617 -11.82 5.78 -6.63
C ALA A 617 -12.74 6.83 -5.96
N ALA A 618 -12.29 7.48 -4.88
CA ALA A 618 -13.08 8.50 -4.20
C ALA A 618 -13.33 9.74 -5.08
N ASP A 619 -12.33 10.16 -5.86
CA ASP A 619 -12.42 11.29 -6.80
C ASP A 619 -13.41 11.00 -7.92
N ARG A 620 -13.39 9.77 -8.46
CA ARG A 620 -14.40 9.32 -9.41
C ARG A 620 -15.79 9.43 -8.80
N VAL A 621 -16.03 8.83 -7.62
CA VAL A 621 -17.35 8.89 -6.95
C VAL A 621 -17.78 10.33 -6.67
N ALA A 622 -16.85 11.18 -6.21
CA ALA A 622 -17.12 12.58 -5.94
C ALA A 622 -17.52 13.35 -7.21
N SER A 623 -16.97 12.98 -8.37
CA SER A 623 -17.28 13.61 -9.65
C SER A 623 -18.66 13.23 -10.20
N GLU A 624 -19.11 11.99 -9.99
CA GLU A 624 -20.37 11.50 -10.56
C GLU A 624 -21.63 11.99 -9.82
N GLY A 625 -21.50 12.38 -8.55
CA GLY A 625 -22.60 12.87 -7.72
C GLY A 625 -23.64 11.81 -7.31
N GLY A 626 -24.62 12.27 -6.53
CA GLY A 626 -25.71 11.44 -6.00
C GLY A 626 -26.71 11.05 -7.10
N ARG A 627 -27.05 9.76 -7.19
CA ARG A 627 -28.08 9.24 -8.10
C ARG A 627 -29.09 8.44 -7.30
N TYR A 628 -30.37 8.58 -7.63
CA TYR A 628 -31.42 7.72 -7.08
C TYR A 628 -31.20 6.26 -7.48
N SER A 629 -31.44 5.35 -6.54
CA SER A 629 -31.50 3.90 -6.78
C SER A 629 -32.47 3.26 -5.80
N ASP A 630 -33.20 2.24 -6.28
CA ASP A 630 -34.01 1.34 -5.44
C ASP A 630 -33.15 0.24 -4.76
N HIS A 631 -31.88 0.13 -5.15
CA HIS A 631 -30.84 -0.66 -4.50
C HIS A 631 -30.06 0.24 -3.53
N LEU A 632 -30.49 0.32 -2.27
CA LEU A 632 -29.98 1.27 -1.27
C LEU A 632 -28.46 1.25 -1.07
N ARG A 633 -27.82 0.11 -1.32
CA ARG A 633 -26.36 -0.06 -1.33
C ARG A 633 -25.68 0.93 -2.29
N GLU A 634 -26.32 1.28 -3.40
CA GLU A 634 -25.82 2.21 -4.43
C GLU A 634 -25.84 3.69 -4.00
N ILE A 635 -26.44 3.99 -2.85
CA ILE A 635 -26.39 5.32 -2.21
C ILE A 635 -25.53 5.26 -0.94
N GLY A 636 -25.66 4.19 -0.15
CA GLY A 636 -24.94 4.02 1.12
C GLY A 636 -23.43 3.85 0.97
N TRP A 637 -22.97 2.99 0.05
CA TRP A 637 -21.54 2.75 -0.14
C TRP A 637 -20.77 3.95 -0.69
N PRO A 638 -21.29 4.71 -1.68
CA PRO A 638 -20.67 5.97 -2.08
C PRO A 638 -20.55 6.96 -0.92
N LEU A 639 -21.61 7.08 -0.09
CA LEU A 639 -21.56 7.96 1.08
C LEU A 639 -20.50 7.49 2.08
N ASN A 640 -20.40 6.19 2.34
CA ASN A 640 -19.38 5.61 3.21
C ASN A 640 -17.98 5.96 2.67
N LEU A 641 -17.68 5.65 1.40
CA LEU A 641 -16.39 5.94 0.79
C LEU A 641 -16.03 7.43 0.87
N LEU A 642 -16.96 8.33 0.55
CA LEU A 642 -16.72 9.77 0.58
C LEU A 642 -16.46 10.27 2.02
N MET A 643 -17.20 9.76 3.01
CA MET A 643 -16.96 10.09 4.40
C MET A 643 -15.62 9.56 4.89
N THR A 644 -15.27 8.31 4.56
CA THR A 644 -13.95 7.74 4.88
C THR A 644 -12.82 8.54 4.24
N ALA A 645 -12.97 8.93 2.97
CA ALA A 645 -11.99 9.75 2.27
C ALA A 645 -11.83 11.12 2.93
N TRP A 646 -12.93 11.80 3.29
CA TRP A 646 -12.89 13.06 4.02
C TRP A 646 -12.23 12.91 5.39
N GLU A 647 -12.59 11.87 6.14
CA GLU A 647 -12.04 11.61 7.47
C GLU A 647 -10.53 11.31 7.47
N ALA A 648 -10.05 10.64 6.43
CA ALA A 648 -8.64 10.30 6.26
C ALA A 648 -7.81 11.49 5.75
N THR A 649 -8.37 12.30 4.84
CA THR A 649 -7.61 13.34 4.10
C THR A 649 -7.89 14.77 4.54
N GLY A 650 -9.06 15.04 5.12
CA GLY A 650 -9.55 16.38 5.43
C GLY A 650 -9.94 17.21 4.20
N GLU A 651 -10.07 16.61 3.01
CA GLU A 651 -10.37 17.34 1.77
C GLU A 651 -11.88 17.60 1.60
N ASP A 652 -12.28 18.87 1.63
CA ASP A 652 -13.68 19.29 1.60
C ASP A 652 -14.46 18.83 0.35
N ARG A 653 -13.78 18.55 -0.77
CA ARG A 653 -14.44 18.03 -1.98
C ARG A 653 -15.22 16.74 -1.73
N TYR A 654 -14.72 15.87 -0.84
CA TYR A 654 -15.40 14.63 -0.49
C TYR A 654 -16.61 14.90 0.41
N LEU A 655 -16.51 15.82 1.35
CA LEU A 655 -17.65 16.23 2.20
C LEU A 655 -18.75 16.90 1.37
N VAL A 656 -18.39 17.79 0.45
CA VAL A 656 -19.33 18.41 -0.50
C VAL A 656 -20.02 17.35 -1.36
N ALA A 657 -19.28 16.35 -1.85
CA ALA A 657 -19.88 15.22 -2.55
C ALA A 657 -20.81 14.41 -1.64
N ALA A 658 -20.39 14.08 -0.42
CA ALA A 658 -21.18 13.34 0.56
C ALA A 658 -22.51 14.04 0.85
N HIS A 659 -22.52 15.37 0.99
CA HIS A 659 -23.75 16.16 1.13
C HIS A 659 -24.71 15.99 -0.06
N ARG A 660 -24.19 15.97 -1.30
CA ARG A 660 -25.02 15.73 -2.49
C ARG A 660 -25.66 14.33 -2.47
N HIS A 661 -24.89 13.30 -2.07
CA HIS A 661 -25.42 11.94 -1.89
C HIS A 661 -26.45 11.85 -0.75
N TRP A 662 -26.18 12.51 0.37
CA TRP A 662 -27.09 12.56 1.52
C TRP A 662 -28.41 13.25 1.19
N HIS A 663 -28.39 14.36 0.45
CA HIS A 663 -29.63 15.04 0.05
C HIS A 663 -30.51 14.13 -0.80
N MET A 664 -29.93 13.41 -1.76
CA MET A 664 -30.64 12.37 -2.52
C MET A 664 -31.24 11.31 -1.60
N LEU A 665 -30.44 10.79 -0.65
CA LEU A 665 -30.90 9.77 0.29
C LEU A 665 -32.08 10.23 1.15
N ARG A 666 -31.96 11.43 1.71
CA ARG A 666 -32.95 12.04 2.62
C ARG A 666 -34.30 12.20 1.94
N ASP A 667 -34.32 12.54 0.65
CA ASP A 667 -35.56 12.72 -0.09
C ASP A 667 -36.33 11.38 -0.29
N HIS A 668 -35.66 10.24 -0.06
CA HIS A 668 -36.21 8.88 -0.16
C HIS A 668 -36.25 8.10 1.17
N LEU A 669 -35.88 8.74 2.28
CA LEU A 669 -35.87 8.17 3.63
C LEU A 669 -36.69 9.04 4.58
N ASN A 670 -37.65 8.44 5.29
CA ASN A 670 -38.31 9.09 6.42
C ASN A 670 -37.69 8.56 7.73
N PRO A 671 -37.03 9.40 8.55
CA PRO A 671 -36.36 8.95 9.77
C PRO A 671 -37.25 8.20 10.77
N LYS A 672 -38.58 8.43 10.77
CA LYS A 672 -39.53 7.75 11.66
C LYS A 672 -40.17 6.51 11.03
N ARG A 673 -40.30 6.48 9.70
CA ARG A 673 -41.05 5.44 8.97
C ARG A 673 -40.15 4.51 8.16
N GLY A 674 -38.84 4.76 8.13
CA GLY A 674 -37.89 4.09 7.25
C GLY A 674 -38.06 4.55 5.80
N TRP A 675 -37.82 3.63 4.87
CA TRP A 675 -37.85 3.92 3.43
C TRP A 675 -39.24 4.31 2.94
N VAL A 676 -39.30 5.39 2.16
CA VAL A 676 -40.55 5.88 1.54
C VAL A 676 -40.64 5.54 0.05
N VAL A 677 -39.68 4.77 -0.45
CA VAL A 677 -39.62 4.26 -1.82
C VAL A 677 -39.77 2.75 -1.87
N MET A 678 -40.17 2.22 -3.02
CA MET A 678 -40.16 0.77 -3.28
C MET A 678 -38.71 0.29 -3.37
N LEU A 679 -38.32 -0.66 -2.52
CA LEU A 679 -37.00 -1.29 -2.58
C LEU A 679 -36.96 -2.42 -3.60
N ALA A 680 -35.79 -2.59 -4.21
CA ALA A 680 -35.49 -3.72 -5.08
C ALA A 680 -35.69 -5.08 -4.37
N TYR A 681 -35.89 -6.13 -5.16
CA TYR A 681 -35.98 -7.49 -4.65
C TYR A 681 -34.69 -7.86 -3.91
N GLY A 682 -34.80 -8.57 -2.78
CA GLY A 682 -33.63 -8.94 -1.98
C GLY A 682 -33.23 -7.94 -0.90
N HIS A 683 -33.78 -6.71 -0.91
CA HIS A 683 -33.38 -5.62 0.00
C HIS A 683 -34.26 -5.46 1.24
N CYS A 684 -35.27 -6.31 1.40
CA CYS A 684 -36.00 -6.46 2.66
C CYS A 684 -36.42 -7.92 2.85
N SER A 685 -36.50 -8.36 4.10
CA SER A 685 -36.81 -9.76 4.44
C SER A 685 -38.32 -10.04 4.58
N MET A 686 -39.18 -9.02 4.48
CA MET A 686 -40.62 -9.15 4.71
C MET A 686 -41.43 -8.53 3.58
N LYS A 687 -42.50 -9.23 3.15
CA LYS A 687 -43.50 -8.64 2.27
C LYS A 687 -44.11 -7.42 2.96
N SER A 688 -43.94 -6.26 2.33
CA SER A 688 -44.41 -4.99 2.87
C SER A 688 -45.91 -4.83 2.64
N THR A 689 -46.71 -4.71 3.71
CA THR A 689 -48.15 -4.36 3.61
C THR A 689 -48.37 -2.98 2.99
N SER A 690 -47.37 -2.11 3.09
CA SER A 690 -47.36 -0.79 2.44
C SER A 690 -46.93 -0.83 0.97
N GLN A 691 -46.70 -2.02 0.38
CA GLN A 691 -46.19 -2.21 -0.98
C GLN A 691 -44.92 -1.37 -1.24
N ARG A 692 -44.00 -1.33 -0.28
CA ARG A 692 -42.72 -0.59 -0.40
C ARG A 692 -41.51 -1.49 -0.55
N CYS A 693 -41.74 -2.78 -0.74
CA CYS A 693 -40.66 -3.71 -1.01
C CYS A 693 -41.16 -4.89 -1.83
N ARG A 694 -40.33 -5.33 -2.78
CA ARG A 694 -40.58 -6.51 -3.59
C ARG A 694 -40.41 -7.84 -2.83
N GLY A 695 -39.85 -7.81 -1.61
CA GLY A 695 -39.55 -8.98 -0.78
C GLY A 695 -38.20 -9.62 -1.10
N GLN A 696 -37.82 -10.62 -0.30
CA GLN A 696 -36.73 -11.57 -0.55
C GLN A 696 -37.29 -12.89 -1.06
#